data_AF-A0A938UZY0-F1
#
_entry.id   AF-A0A938UZY0-F1
#
_cell.length_a   1.000
_cell.length_b   1.000
_cell.length_c   1.000
_cell.angle_alpha   90.00
_cell.angle_beta   90.00
_cell.angle_gamma   90.00
#
_symmetry.space_group_name_H-M   'P 1'
#
loop_
_entity.id
_entity.type
_entity.pdbx_description
1 polymer ?
#
loop_
_entity_poly.entity_id
_entity_poly.type
_entity_poly.pdbx_seq_one_letter_code
_entity_poly.pdbx_strand_id
1 'polypeptide(L)'
;MNDRIRCIPQILVALSFLLAASCGSGGGGGKDIAPEVAQDVADAVSEDVAVDVAGDVAGDVPPDLPDVAMQANVFLNNPKKDEWKTSRVTLTSLDDPEGKLTGPFANVFNCINEEGGWFREYELPLIGKTLVRLCNIKKTVTPDADGSYLSVEVPENKLDPDDPFAELMMFFHVNVVHDYFKGTHGSTSMDFPLEAYVNLMGYIEMETPFPGVPTGWVTFDNAMFIPKESFEELEEMAEQMLKEYVGVDDDLDLPFKNDAIFFMQGEKVDFAYDADVIYHEYTHAVVGGERLFGYAIDGHGLDAAPTAINEAYADYFACTITGDPKASEYALGTLSENDGRDISIVRTCPADYFGESHKDGLIYSSALWALREAVGKETTDVLAFNALQTFDQVTTFQEAAEATIAEAALLVPPLDKEVSAVFEKHGLLGCNGRVRPWKDTAAGDFPEFVPGVQSTGYNQFSKGAPGFLQHEVEVAEGTANIHIEVLANMSGVMGMLGAFIGMSTEIKLSVALRRGEPVAYAFEPKYAQTADMVIPMVKKGEGWFAVDISGNCIEPGKLYLQFVNASTDMVTLNETKLTTSPEPTAKPTFDCELPDPCEALECKATCATDLDCQQGQQCVAYADGCCTECLAACAVCYIEPGKLCSPAEAPPCGNGTIELAEIWSCTFSLTHTLEDGPVGTAPLVSGCLPFDIKPDGTLCSVILGAEPGKLTVQCPECEAVVYTKDACTQGPVE
;
A
#
# COMPACT_ATOMS: atom_id res chain seq x y z
N MET A 1 -10.52 -2.87 22.38
CA MET A 1 -11.34 -3.97 21.81
C MET A 1 -12.07 -3.57 20.52
N ASN A 2 -11.92 -2.33 20.01
CA ASN A 2 -12.59 -1.85 18.77
C ASN A 2 -11.61 -1.45 17.65
N ASP A 3 -10.35 -1.89 17.70
CA ASP A 3 -9.29 -1.48 16.75
C ASP A 3 -8.84 -2.59 15.77
N ARG A 4 -9.46 -3.78 15.79
CA ARG A 4 -9.07 -4.92 14.94
C ARG A 4 -9.85 -5.06 13.62
N ILE A 5 -10.94 -4.30 13.42
CA ILE A 5 -11.87 -4.41 12.27
C ILE A 5 -11.27 -3.87 10.92
N ARG A 6 -9.96 -3.63 10.81
CA ARG A 6 -9.42 -2.65 9.85
C ARG A 6 -8.83 -3.17 8.54
N CYS A 7 -8.84 -4.48 8.25
CA CYS A 7 -8.19 -5.04 7.04
C CYS A 7 -9.01 -6.13 6.30
N ILE A 8 -10.34 -6.04 6.39
CA ILE A 8 -11.30 -7.01 5.82
C ILE A 8 -11.25 -7.21 4.27
N PRO A 9 -10.84 -6.24 3.40
CA PRO A 9 -10.97 -6.38 1.94
C PRO A 9 -10.13 -7.49 1.27
N GLN A 10 -8.94 -7.82 1.79
CA GLN A 10 -8.05 -8.82 1.19
C GLN A 10 -8.40 -10.24 1.65
N ILE A 11 -8.86 -10.34 2.88
CA ILE A 11 -9.31 -11.57 3.53
C ILE A 11 -10.65 -12.04 2.93
N LEU A 12 -11.52 -11.10 2.54
CA LEU A 12 -12.75 -11.31 1.75
C LEU A 12 -12.55 -12.22 0.52
N VAL A 13 -11.36 -12.25 -0.08
CA VAL A 13 -11.00 -13.05 -1.26
C VAL A 13 -10.96 -14.56 -0.95
N ALA A 14 -10.82 -15.01 0.30
CA ALA A 14 -10.68 -16.45 0.57
C ALA A 14 -12.04 -17.19 0.64
N LEU A 15 -13.11 -16.54 1.11
CA LEU A 15 -14.43 -17.18 1.29
C LEU A 15 -15.54 -16.71 0.37
N SER A 16 -15.43 -15.50 -0.17
CA SER A 16 -16.30 -15.11 -1.28
C SER A 16 -16.12 -16.07 -2.47
N PHE A 17 -14.98 -16.74 -2.62
CA PHE A 17 -14.75 -17.74 -3.67
C PHE A 17 -15.33 -19.14 -3.39
N LEU A 18 -15.57 -19.51 -2.13
CA LEU A 18 -16.36 -20.71 -1.78
C LEU A 18 -17.87 -20.51 -2.07
N LEU A 19 -18.33 -19.26 -2.22
CA LEU A 19 -19.72 -18.88 -2.53
C LEU A 19 -19.92 -18.17 -3.90
N ALA A 20 -18.85 -17.77 -4.60
CA ALA A 20 -18.89 -16.98 -5.84
C ALA A 20 -17.84 -17.42 -6.88
N ALA A 21 -17.95 -18.66 -7.29
CA ALA A 21 -18.03 -19.06 -8.68
C ALA A 21 -17.65 -18.00 -9.78
N SER A 22 -16.44 -18.18 -10.34
CA SER A 22 -15.73 -17.59 -11.51
C SER A 22 -16.32 -16.44 -12.35
N CYS A 23 -15.45 -15.51 -12.77
CA CYS A 23 -15.46 -15.02 -14.17
C CYS A 23 -14.09 -14.51 -14.68
N GLY A 24 -13.43 -15.33 -15.49
CA GLY A 24 -12.75 -15.01 -16.76
C GLY A 24 -11.78 -13.82 -16.85
N SER A 25 -10.50 -14.16 -16.98
CA SER A 25 -9.49 -13.34 -17.67
C SER A 25 -9.97 -12.96 -19.09
N GLY A 26 -10.07 -11.66 -19.38
CA GLY A 26 -10.41 -11.15 -20.71
C GLY A 26 -9.28 -11.40 -21.72
N GLY A 27 -9.42 -12.45 -22.52
CA GLY A 27 -8.57 -12.70 -23.69
C GLY A 27 -8.87 -11.71 -24.81
N GLY A 28 -7.99 -10.73 -25.00
CA GLY A 28 -7.96 -9.87 -26.19
C GLY A 28 -7.45 -10.64 -27.41
N GLY A 29 -8.31 -10.82 -28.41
CA GLY A 29 -7.97 -11.54 -29.64
C GLY A 29 -6.92 -10.84 -30.50
N GLY A 30 -5.74 -11.47 -30.62
CA GLY A 30 -4.73 -11.16 -31.64
C GLY A 30 -4.74 -12.22 -32.73
N LYS A 31 -4.97 -11.80 -33.98
CA LYS A 31 -5.02 -12.66 -35.17
C LYS A 31 -3.64 -13.18 -35.58
N ASP A 32 -3.65 -14.40 -36.10
CA ASP A 32 -2.60 -15.13 -36.80
C ASP A 32 -1.59 -14.26 -37.59
N ILE A 33 -0.31 -14.34 -37.21
CA ILE A 33 0.82 -14.11 -38.13
C ILE A 33 1.84 -15.23 -37.91
N ALA A 34 2.10 -16.01 -38.96
CA ALA A 34 3.03 -17.12 -38.99
C ALA A 34 4.50 -16.69 -38.84
N PRO A 35 5.41 -17.57 -38.34
CA PRO A 35 6.76 -17.20 -37.95
C PRO A 35 7.77 -17.42 -39.08
N GLU A 36 8.75 -16.51 -39.24
CA GLU A 36 10.00 -16.84 -39.92
C GLU A 36 11.16 -15.90 -39.53
N VAL A 37 12.28 -16.54 -39.13
CA VAL A 37 13.71 -16.13 -39.26
C VAL A 37 14.49 -15.63 -38.02
N ALA A 38 15.63 -16.34 -37.81
CA ALA A 38 16.89 -16.07 -37.07
C ALA A 38 16.85 -16.29 -35.55
N GLN A 39 17.50 -17.28 -34.93
CA GLN A 39 18.79 -17.96 -35.14
C GLN A 39 20.04 -17.07 -34.96
N ASP A 40 20.84 -17.46 -33.96
CA ASP A 40 22.20 -17.07 -33.57
C ASP A 40 22.40 -15.69 -32.92
N VAL A 41 22.68 -15.66 -31.60
CA VAL A 41 24.04 -15.59 -31.03
C VAL A 41 23.98 -16.02 -29.55
N ALA A 42 24.51 -17.20 -29.24
CA ALA A 42 25.05 -17.56 -27.94
C ALA A 42 26.57 -17.34 -27.98
N ASP A 43 27.14 -16.70 -26.95
CA ASP A 43 28.31 -17.18 -26.20
C ASP A 43 29.08 -16.05 -25.48
N ALA A 44 29.56 -16.42 -24.29
CA ALA A 44 30.41 -15.72 -23.32
C ALA A 44 29.66 -14.73 -22.40
N VAL A 45 29.52 -14.97 -21.08
CA VAL A 45 30.55 -15.42 -20.13
C VAL A 45 29.92 -16.30 -19.04
N SER A 46 30.38 -17.54 -18.95
CA SER A 46 30.33 -18.39 -17.76
C SER A 46 31.43 -17.98 -16.79
N GLU A 47 31.13 -17.86 -15.50
CA GLU A 47 31.95 -18.45 -14.44
C GLU A 47 31.18 -18.51 -13.12
N ASP A 48 31.14 -19.73 -12.60
CA ASP A 48 30.42 -20.25 -11.45
C ASP A 48 30.81 -19.59 -10.11
N VAL A 49 29.80 -19.30 -9.28
CA VAL A 49 29.91 -19.45 -7.82
C VAL A 49 28.65 -20.17 -7.34
N ALA A 50 28.72 -21.50 -7.29
CA ALA A 50 27.80 -22.29 -6.51
C ALA A 50 28.09 -22.01 -5.02
N VAL A 51 27.10 -21.49 -4.30
CA VAL A 51 27.18 -21.36 -2.84
C VAL A 51 26.84 -22.73 -2.26
N ASP A 52 27.86 -23.42 -1.73
CA ASP A 52 27.69 -24.61 -0.89
C ASP A 52 26.92 -24.22 0.38
N VAL A 53 25.62 -24.48 0.41
CA VAL A 53 24.83 -24.47 1.65
C VAL A 53 24.92 -25.87 2.27
N ALA A 54 26.06 -26.16 2.87
CA ALA A 54 26.24 -27.31 3.77
C ALA A 54 26.66 -26.76 5.15
N GLY A 55 25.67 -26.37 5.94
CA GLY A 55 25.86 -26.01 7.34
C GLY A 55 25.80 -27.27 8.21
N ASP A 56 26.96 -27.67 8.76
CA ASP A 56 27.07 -28.72 9.78
C ASP A 56 26.32 -28.32 11.07
N VAL A 57 25.21 -28.98 11.36
CA VAL A 57 24.62 -29.05 12.70
C VAL A 57 24.40 -30.51 13.07
N ALA A 58 25.43 -31.13 13.64
CA ALA A 58 25.36 -32.49 14.16
C ALA A 58 24.53 -32.52 15.46
N GLY A 59 23.24 -32.85 15.35
CA GLY A 59 22.42 -33.38 16.43
C GLY A 59 22.33 -34.91 16.30
N ASP A 60 22.50 -35.63 17.41
CA ASP A 60 22.61 -37.10 17.46
C ASP A 60 21.42 -37.83 16.80
N VAL A 61 21.65 -38.42 15.62
CA VAL A 61 20.73 -39.34 14.93
C VAL A 61 20.97 -40.79 15.42
N PRO A 62 19.92 -41.59 15.71
CA PRO A 62 20.08 -43.01 16.07
C PRO A 62 20.72 -43.82 14.93
N PRO A 63 21.58 -44.81 15.22
CA PRO A 63 22.34 -45.51 14.19
C PRO A 63 21.50 -46.67 13.59
N ASP A 64 20.96 -46.47 12.39
CA ASP A 64 20.77 -47.47 11.30
C ASP A 64 19.68 -47.03 10.29
N LEU A 65 19.72 -45.79 9.81
CA LEU A 65 19.04 -45.44 8.56
C LEU A 65 20.06 -45.55 7.42
N PRO A 66 19.76 -46.28 6.32
CA PRO A 66 20.65 -46.31 5.16
C PRO A 66 20.83 -44.88 4.59
N ASP A 67 21.93 -44.65 3.89
CA ASP A 67 22.32 -43.37 3.23
C ASP A 67 21.26 -42.79 2.24
N VAL A 68 20.15 -43.51 2.06
CA VAL A 68 19.02 -43.23 1.17
C VAL A 68 17.77 -42.79 1.94
N ALA A 69 17.70 -43.00 3.26
CA ALA A 69 16.57 -42.58 4.07
C ALA A 69 16.42 -41.05 4.00
N MET A 70 15.17 -40.57 3.95
CA MET A 70 14.83 -39.16 3.76
C MET A 70 15.23 -38.55 2.41
N GLN A 71 15.72 -39.33 1.44
CA GLN A 71 15.95 -38.80 0.10
C GLN A 71 14.65 -38.57 -0.66
N ALA A 72 14.54 -37.46 -1.36
CA ALA A 72 13.39 -37.10 -2.19
C ALA A 72 13.87 -36.48 -3.51
N ASN A 73 13.00 -36.45 -4.53
CA ASN A 73 13.23 -35.67 -5.73
C ASN A 73 12.29 -34.45 -5.72
N VAL A 74 12.80 -33.26 -5.95
CA VAL A 74 12.03 -31.99 -5.95
C VAL A 74 12.51 -31.10 -7.11
N PHE A 75 11.70 -30.13 -7.51
CA PHE A 75 12.26 -28.97 -8.22
C PHE A 75 13.04 -28.14 -7.19
N LEU A 76 14.24 -27.67 -7.50
CA LEU A 76 15.00 -26.79 -6.60
C LEU A 76 14.54 -25.36 -6.69
N ASN A 77 14.04 -24.96 -7.87
CA ASN A 77 13.51 -23.63 -8.13
C ASN A 77 12.05 -23.73 -8.55
N ASN A 78 11.81 -24.09 -9.81
CA ASN A 78 10.49 -24.27 -10.37
C ASN A 78 10.61 -25.08 -11.68
N PRO A 79 9.51 -25.66 -12.19
CA PRO A 79 9.55 -26.51 -13.38
C PRO A 79 10.13 -25.83 -14.63
N LYS A 80 9.94 -24.51 -14.76
CA LYS A 80 10.41 -23.76 -15.93
C LYS A 80 11.93 -23.59 -15.91
N LYS A 81 12.48 -23.18 -14.77
CA LYS A 81 13.92 -22.98 -14.57
C LYS A 81 14.69 -24.29 -14.50
N ASP A 82 14.08 -25.32 -13.91
CA ASP A 82 14.69 -26.64 -13.77
C ASP A 82 14.48 -27.53 -15.03
N GLU A 83 13.87 -26.98 -16.09
CA GLU A 83 13.55 -27.71 -17.34
C GLU A 83 12.80 -29.03 -17.10
N TRP A 84 11.87 -29.03 -16.13
CA TRP A 84 11.13 -30.20 -15.68
C TRP A 84 12.01 -31.36 -15.16
N LYS A 85 13.26 -31.08 -14.75
CA LYS A 85 14.14 -32.05 -14.11
C LYS A 85 14.14 -31.82 -12.61
N THR A 86 13.89 -32.89 -11.87
CA THR A 86 13.99 -32.85 -10.40
C THR A 86 15.43 -33.12 -9.97
N SER A 87 15.78 -32.57 -8.81
CA SER A 87 17.05 -32.82 -8.13
C SER A 87 16.81 -33.66 -6.89
N ARG A 88 17.78 -34.52 -6.57
CA ARG A 88 17.76 -35.33 -5.36
C ARG A 88 18.20 -34.51 -4.17
N VAL A 89 17.36 -34.48 -3.14
CA VAL A 89 17.59 -33.74 -1.89
C VAL A 89 17.44 -34.67 -0.68
N THR A 90 17.92 -34.22 0.48
CA THR A 90 17.64 -34.86 1.76
C THR A 90 16.61 -34.02 2.50
N LEU A 91 15.48 -34.62 2.87
CA LEU A 91 14.48 -33.96 3.71
C LEU A 91 15.05 -33.78 5.12
N THR A 92 14.98 -32.56 5.63
CA THR A 92 15.36 -32.20 7.00
C THR A 92 14.11 -32.01 7.86
N SER A 93 14.30 -31.90 9.18
CA SER A 93 13.23 -31.49 10.11
C SER A 93 11.95 -32.31 10.01
N LEU A 94 12.05 -33.63 9.88
CA LEU A 94 10.92 -34.57 9.91
C LEU A 94 10.88 -35.27 11.27
N ASP A 95 9.75 -35.24 11.97
CA ASP A 95 9.59 -35.84 13.30
C ASP A 95 8.37 -36.78 13.45
N ASP A 96 7.62 -36.98 12.37
CA ASP A 96 6.48 -37.88 12.36
C ASP A 96 6.90 -39.36 12.47
N PRO A 97 6.35 -40.13 13.42
CA PRO A 97 6.74 -41.52 13.64
C PRO A 97 6.34 -42.46 12.49
N GLU A 98 5.38 -42.06 11.65
CA GLU A 98 4.95 -42.81 10.46
C GLU A 98 5.63 -42.30 9.18
N GLY A 99 6.52 -41.31 9.29
CA GLY A 99 7.18 -40.65 8.16
C GLY A 99 6.24 -39.79 7.33
N LYS A 100 5.14 -39.30 7.91
CA LYS A 100 4.35 -38.26 7.24
C LYS A 100 5.13 -36.95 7.18
N LEU A 101 4.84 -36.11 6.20
CA LEU A 101 5.46 -34.80 5.99
C LEU A 101 5.01 -33.80 7.07
N THR A 102 5.49 -34.04 8.28
CA THR A 102 5.28 -33.26 9.48
C THR A 102 6.62 -33.14 10.21
N GLY A 103 6.86 -31.95 10.73
CA GLY A 103 8.08 -31.58 11.42
C GLY A 103 7.84 -30.49 12.46
N PRO A 104 8.89 -30.07 13.17
CA PRO A 104 8.81 -28.95 14.12
C PRO A 104 8.46 -27.60 13.47
N PHE A 105 8.67 -27.45 12.15
CA PHE A 105 8.53 -26.17 11.43
C PHE A 105 7.51 -26.22 10.27
N ALA A 106 7.04 -27.41 9.90
CA ALA A 106 6.10 -27.59 8.79
C ALA A 106 5.10 -28.70 9.08
N ASN A 107 3.83 -28.44 8.80
CA ASN A 107 2.75 -29.42 8.87
C ASN A 107 1.95 -29.37 7.57
N VAL A 108 2.33 -30.22 6.61
CA VAL A 108 1.80 -30.15 5.25
C VAL A 108 0.63 -31.12 5.08
N PHE A 109 -0.41 -30.66 4.39
CA PHE A 109 -1.58 -31.42 4.01
C PHE A 109 -1.84 -31.30 2.52
N ASN A 110 -2.34 -32.37 1.93
CA ASN A 110 -2.86 -32.39 0.57
C ASN A 110 -4.39 -32.36 0.62
N CYS A 111 -5.01 -31.86 -0.44
CA CYS A 111 -6.46 -31.74 -0.54
C CYS A 111 -6.97 -32.54 -1.73
N ILE A 112 -7.53 -33.71 -1.45
CA ILE A 112 -7.85 -34.72 -2.47
C ILE A 112 -9.33 -34.63 -2.86
N ASN A 113 -9.62 -34.74 -4.15
CA ASN A 113 -10.94 -34.67 -4.76
C ASN A 113 -11.76 -35.96 -4.56
N GLU A 114 -11.82 -36.44 -3.33
CA GLU A 114 -12.59 -37.61 -2.89
C GLU A 114 -13.70 -37.24 -1.89
N GLU A 115 -14.53 -38.22 -1.55
CA GLU A 115 -15.51 -38.07 -0.46
C GLU A 115 -14.82 -37.98 0.91
N GLY A 116 -15.41 -37.21 1.83
CA GLY A 116 -14.94 -37.12 3.22
C GLY A 116 -14.47 -35.73 3.66
N GLY A 117 -14.29 -34.79 2.72
CA GLY A 117 -13.98 -33.40 3.03
C GLY A 117 -15.13 -32.64 3.73
N TRP A 118 -14.80 -31.48 4.28
CA TRP A 118 -15.78 -30.58 4.91
C TRP A 118 -16.88 -30.21 3.90
N PHE A 119 -18.14 -30.17 4.33
CA PHE A 119 -19.23 -29.74 3.46
C PHE A 119 -20.37 -29.07 4.24
N ARG A 120 -21.17 -28.30 3.51
CA ARG A 120 -22.42 -27.71 3.97
C ARG A 120 -23.47 -27.83 2.86
N GLU A 121 -24.71 -28.10 3.27
CA GLU A 121 -25.87 -28.09 2.39
C GLU A 121 -26.76 -26.92 2.78
N TYR A 122 -27.08 -26.08 1.80
CA TYR A 122 -27.95 -24.92 1.95
C TYR A 122 -29.20 -25.08 1.10
N GLU A 123 -30.33 -24.57 1.60
CA GLU A 123 -31.55 -24.43 0.81
C GLU A 123 -31.65 -22.97 0.33
N LEU A 124 -31.23 -22.70 -0.91
CA LEU A 124 -31.18 -21.35 -1.44
C LEU A 124 -32.50 -20.97 -2.14
N PRO A 125 -33.07 -19.78 -1.88
CA PRO A 125 -34.22 -19.30 -2.63
C PRO A 125 -33.94 -19.29 -4.14
N LEU A 126 -34.87 -19.78 -4.96
CA LEU A 126 -34.81 -19.86 -6.43
C LEU A 126 -33.81 -20.85 -7.05
N ILE A 127 -32.78 -21.27 -6.30
CA ILE A 127 -31.75 -22.21 -6.77
C ILE A 127 -32.04 -23.64 -6.30
N GLY A 128 -32.68 -23.79 -5.13
CA GLY A 128 -32.92 -25.08 -4.48
C GLY A 128 -31.72 -25.53 -3.66
N LYS A 129 -31.56 -26.84 -3.51
CA LYS A 129 -30.46 -27.41 -2.72
C LYS A 129 -29.11 -27.08 -3.33
N THR A 130 -28.21 -26.57 -2.51
CA THR A 130 -26.84 -26.24 -2.89
C THR A 130 -25.87 -26.88 -1.92
N LEU A 131 -24.99 -27.72 -2.43
CA LEU A 131 -23.90 -28.35 -1.70
C LEU A 131 -22.61 -27.57 -1.99
N VAL A 132 -21.97 -27.10 -0.93
CA VAL A 132 -20.61 -26.57 -0.96
C VAL A 132 -19.72 -27.54 -0.19
N ARG A 133 -18.62 -27.95 -0.79
CA ARG A 133 -17.67 -28.90 -0.21
C ARG A 133 -16.24 -28.39 -0.41
N LEU A 134 -15.40 -28.65 0.56
CA LEU A 134 -13.96 -28.59 0.42
C LEU A 134 -13.43 -29.98 0.08
N CYS A 135 -12.36 -30.06 -0.70
CA CYS A 135 -11.62 -31.31 -0.89
C CYS A 135 -11.22 -31.96 0.44
N ASN A 136 -10.95 -33.27 0.40
CA ASN A 136 -10.62 -34.03 1.60
C ASN A 136 -9.17 -33.75 2.02
N ILE A 137 -9.01 -32.92 3.06
CA ILE A 137 -7.71 -32.56 3.62
C ILE A 137 -7.13 -33.77 4.36
N LYS A 138 -5.98 -34.26 3.88
CA LYS A 138 -5.24 -35.38 4.50
C LYS A 138 -3.77 -35.38 4.08
N LYS A 139 -2.95 -36.16 4.77
CA LYS A 139 -1.54 -36.40 4.41
C LYS A 139 -1.44 -37.63 3.52
N THR A 140 -1.09 -37.45 2.24
CA THR A 140 -1.07 -38.53 1.24
C THR A 140 0.31 -39.16 1.09
N VAL A 141 1.39 -38.40 1.32
CA VAL A 141 2.75 -38.93 1.23
C VAL A 141 3.04 -39.93 2.36
N THR A 142 3.74 -41.01 2.02
CA THR A 142 4.32 -41.98 2.95
C THR A 142 5.70 -42.38 2.45
N PRO A 143 6.66 -42.69 3.34
CA PRO A 143 7.98 -43.11 2.90
C PRO A 143 7.93 -44.51 2.25
N ASP A 144 8.88 -44.75 1.36
CA ASP A 144 9.20 -46.03 0.79
C ASP A 144 9.70 -47.02 1.86
N ALA A 145 9.76 -48.30 1.50
CA ALA A 145 10.23 -49.35 2.41
C ALA A 145 11.68 -49.16 2.91
N ASP A 146 12.48 -48.37 2.20
CA ASP A 146 13.85 -47.99 2.59
C ASP A 146 13.94 -46.64 3.34
N GLY A 147 12.79 -46.01 3.62
CA GLY A 147 12.68 -44.73 4.32
C GLY A 147 12.88 -43.51 3.42
N SER A 148 13.05 -43.69 2.10
CA SER A 148 13.10 -42.58 1.15
C SER A 148 11.71 -42.14 0.71
N TYR A 149 11.62 -41.08 -0.09
CA TYR A 149 10.40 -40.56 -0.72
C TYR A 149 10.56 -40.55 -2.24
N LEU A 150 11.43 -41.40 -2.77
CA LEU A 150 11.84 -41.38 -4.18
C LEU A 150 10.74 -41.91 -5.11
N SER A 151 9.76 -42.65 -4.59
CA SER A 151 8.56 -43.05 -5.34
C SER A 151 7.55 -41.93 -5.56
N VAL A 152 7.68 -40.80 -4.84
CA VAL A 152 6.88 -39.60 -5.09
C VAL A 152 7.50 -38.85 -6.26
N GLU A 153 6.93 -39.04 -7.43
CA GLU A 153 7.40 -38.45 -8.69
C GLU A 153 6.42 -37.39 -9.21
N VAL A 154 6.92 -36.49 -10.06
CA VAL A 154 6.06 -35.52 -10.76
C VAL A 154 4.99 -36.29 -11.55
N PRO A 155 3.69 -36.03 -11.33
CA PRO A 155 2.61 -36.82 -11.95
C PRO A 155 2.65 -36.73 -13.48
N GLU A 156 2.16 -37.74 -14.20
CA GLU A 156 2.10 -37.66 -15.68
C GLU A 156 1.21 -36.49 -16.14
N ASN A 157 0.05 -36.34 -15.50
CA ASN A 157 -0.79 -35.16 -15.62
C ASN A 157 -0.28 -34.09 -14.64
N LYS A 158 0.25 -32.97 -15.16
CA LYS A 158 0.84 -31.89 -14.35
C LYS A 158 -0.18 -31.02 -13.63
N LEU A 159 -1.46 -31.27 -13.87
CA LEU A 159 -2.62 -30.65 -13.24
C LEU A 159 -3.48 -31.73 -12.57
N ASP A 160 -2.84 -32.80 -12.08
CA ASP A 160 -3.52 -33.81 -11.29
C ASP A 160 -3.80 -33.22 -9.90
N PRO A 161 -5.06 -32.92 -9.56
CA PRO A 161 -5.38 -32.28 -8.28
C PRO A 161 -5.13 -33.19 -7.07
N ASP A 162 -4.88 -34.48 -7.30
CA ASP A 162 -4.68 -35.45 -6.24
C ASP A 162 -3.20 -35.83 -6.06
N ASP A 163 -2.27 -35.09 -6.68
CA ASP A 163 -0.87 -35.50 -6.74
C ASP A 163 -0.15 -35.36 -5.39
N PRO A 164 0.62 -36.38 -4.96
CA PRO A 164 1.41 -36.31 -3.73
C PRO A 164 2.70 -35.49 -3.88
N PHE A 165 3.07 -35.09 -5.10
CA PHE A 165 4.32 -34.37 -5.36
C PHE A 165 4.24 -32.92 -4.87
N ALA A 166 3.06 -32.28 -4.95
CA ALA A 166 2.79 -30.98 -4.34
C ALA A 166 3.06 -30.98 -2.82
N GLU A 167 2.64 -32.03 -2.10
CA GLU A 167 2.85 -32.16 -0.64
C GLU A 167 4.36 -32.25 -0.32
N LEU A 168 5.11 -32.99 -1.14
CA LEU A 168 6.55 -33.16 -1.01
C LEU A 168 7.32 -31.85 -1.28
N MET A 169 6.98 -31.15 -2.37
CA MET A 169 7.55 -29.84 -2.71
C MET A 169 7.36 -28.85 -1.56
N MET A 170 6.14 -28.75 -1.05
CA MET A 170 5.80 -27.85 0.04
C MET A 170 6.61 -28.14 1.31
N PHE A 171 6.70 -29.41 1.72
CA PHE A 171 7.46 -29.78 2.92
C PHE A 171 8.94 -29.43 2.81
N PHE A 172 9.56 -29.73 1.66
CA PHE A 172 10.96 -29.40 1.44
C PHE A 172 11.19 -27.88 1.48
N HIS A 173 10.43 -27.11 0.70
CA HIS A 173 10.67 -25.68 0.55
C HIS A 173 10.32 -24.87 1.80
N VAL A 174 9.26 -25.21 2.54
CA VAL A 174 8.94 -24.57 3.83
C VAL A 174 10.10 -24.69 4.82
N ASN A 175 10.77 -25.85 4.87
CA ASN A 175 11.95 -26.01 5.72
C ASN A 175 13.16 -25.23 5.20
N VAL A 176 13.35 -25.12 3.88
CA VAL A 176 14.43 -24.30 3.29
C VAL A 176 14.28 -22.82 3.68
N VAL A 177 13.09 -22.24 3.51
CA VAL A 177 12.85 -20.82 3.85
C VAL A 177 12.89 -20.59 5.36
N HIS A 178 12.37 -21.52 6.17
CA HIS A 178 12.51 -21.47 7.62
C HIS A 178 14.00 -21.40 8.02
N ASP A 179 14.81 -22.33 7.50
CA ASP A 179 16.23 -22.42 7.84
C ASP A 179 17.00 -21.19 7.34
N TYR A 180 16.57 -20.59 6.23
CA TYR A 180 17.10 -19.32 5.77
C TYR A 180 16.85 -18.19 6.77
N PHE A 181 15.61 -17.97 7.22
CA PHE A 181 15.30 -16.90 8.18
C PHE A 181 15.96 -17.14 9.54
N LYS A 182 15.97 -18.39 10.00
CA LYS A 182 16.61 -18.78 11.25
C LYS A 182 18.13 -18.66 11.19
N GLY A 183 18.74 -19.17 10.13
CA GLY A 183 20.19 -19.19 9.96
C GLY A 183 20.79 -17.83 9.63
N THR A 184 20.14 -17.07 8.74
CA THR A 184 20.63 -15.77 8.26
C THR A 184 20.30 -14.64 9.22
N HIS A 185 19.10 -14.66 9.79
CA HIS A 185 18.58 -13.55 10.59
C HIS A 185 18.46 -13.87 12.09
N GLY A 186 18.69 -15.12 12.49
CA GLY A 186 18.49 -15.55 13.89
C GLY A 186 17.02 -15.52 14.31
N SER A 187 16.08 -15.46 13.34
CA SER A 187 14.66 -15.39 13.65
C SER A 187 14.15 -16.70 14.23
N THR A 188 13.37 -16.61 15.30
CA THR A 188 12.63 -17.75 15.87
C THR A 188 11.12 -17.51 15.83
N SER A 189 10.66 -16.49 15.08
CA SER A 189 9.23 -16.15 15.00
C SER A 189 8.40 -17.28 14.40
N MET A 190 9.03 -18.11 13.55
CA MET A 190 8.41 -19.24 12.86
C MET A 190 8.90 -20.61 13.38
N ASP A 191 9.40 -20.69 14.62
CA ASP A 191 9.79 -21.94 15.29
C ASP A 191 8.55 -22.75 15.75
N PHE A 192 7.61 -23.00 14.83
CA PHE A 192 6.40 -23.78 15.04
C PHE A 192 5.96 -24.43 13.73
N PRO A 193 5.17 -25.52 13.78
CA PRO A 193 4.75 -26.24 12.58
C PRO A 193 3.70 -25.42 11.81
N LEU A 194 4.14 -24.59 10.87
CA LEU A 194 3.24 -23.82 10.00
C LEU A 194 2.39 -24.79 9.18
N GLU A 195 1.06 -24.58 9.18
CA GLU A 195 0.16 -25.40 8.37
C GLU A 195 0.27 -25.00 6.90
N ALA A 196 0.43 -25.97 6.02
CA ALA A 196 0.50 -25.74 4.58
C ALA A 196 -0.46 -26.68 3.87
N TYR A 197 -1.35 -26.13 3.05
CA TYR A 197 -2.38 -26.87 2.32
C TYR A 197 -2.13 -26.76 0.83
N VAL A 198 -1.89 -27.89 0.17
CA VAL A 198 -1.69 -27.95 -1.29
C VAL A 198 -2.90 -28.55 -2.00
N ASN A 199 -2.99 -28.29 -3.31
CA ASN A 199 -4.08 -28.72 -4.19
C ASN A 199 -5.47 -28.33 -3.70
N LEU A 200 -5.57 -27.19 -2.99
CA LEU A 200 -6.83 -26.77 -2.41
C LEU A 200 -7.87 -26.48 -3.50
N MET A 201 -9.02 -27.14 -3.40
CA MET A 201 -10.16 -27.03 -4.32
C MET A 201 -11.50 -27.00 -3.57
N GLY A 202 -12.44 -26.23 -4.11
CA GLY A 202 -13.84 -26.26 -3.69
C GLY A 202 -14.68 -27.10 -4.66
N TYR A 203 -15.78 -27.65 -4.18
CA TYR A 203 -16.80 -28.29 -5.00
C TYR A 203 -18.15 -27.62 -4.75
N ILE A 204 -18.83 -27.23 -5.83
CA ILE A 204 -20.14 -26.60 -5.79
C ILE A 204 -21.12 -27.44 -6.60
N GLU A 205 -22.23 -27.86 -5.99
CA GLU A 205 -23.33 -28.52 -6.68
C GLU A 205 -24.64 -27.81 -6.37
N MET A 206 -25.42 -27.53 -7.42
CA MET A 206 -26.67 -26.79 -7.31
C MET A 206 -27.78 -27.57 -8.01
N GLU A 207 -28.93 -27.68 -7.34
CA GLU A 207 -30.13 -28.32 -7.91
C GLU A 207 -30.57 -27.61 -9.21
N THR A 208 -30.50 -26.27 -9.23
CA THR A 208 -30.74 -25.46 -10.43
C THR A 208 -29.49 -24.62 -10.75
N PRO A 209 -28.60 -25.10 -11.66
CA PRO A 209 -27.39 -24.37 -12.03
C PRO A 209 -27.70 -22.98 -12.60
N PHE A 210 -26.93 -21.98 -12.18
CA PHE A 210 -27.08 -20.60 -12.62
C PHE A 210 -26.01 -20.24 -13.67
N PRO A 211 -26.34 -19.50 -14.74
CA PRO A 211 -25.35 -19.08 -15.73
C PRO A 211 -24.22 -18.24 -15.08
N GLY A 212 -22.97 -18.63 -15.30
CA GLY A 212 -21.78 -17.94 -14.78
C GLY A 212 -21.25 -18.52 -13.46
N VAL A 213 -22.00 -19.40 -12.80
CA VAL A 213 -21.56 -20.07 -11.57
C VAL A 213 -21.02 -21.47 -11.93
N PRO A 214 -19.71 -21.74 -11.81
CA PRO A 214 -19.17 -23.08 -11.94
C PRO A 214 -19.84 -24.07 -10.99
N THR A 215 -20.10 -25.26 -11.53
CA THR A 215 -20.55 -26.44 -10.78
C THR A 215 -19.53 -27.54 -10.95
N GLY A 216 -19.34 -28.37 -9.94
CA GLY A 216 -18.28 -29.35 -9.85
C GLY A 216 -17.09 -28.82 -9.06
N TRP A 217 -15.93 -29.44 -9.26
CA TRP A 217 -14.66 -29.00 -8.71
C TRP A 217 -14.23 -27.68 -9.35
N VAL A 218 -13.86 -26.72 -8.51
CA VAL A 218 -13.45 -25.37 -8.88
C VAL A 218 -11.96 -25.22 -8.59
N THR A 219 -11.20 -24.88 -9.63
CA THR A 219 -9.79 -24.49 -9.55
C THR A 219 -9.67 -23.01 -9.24
N PHE A 220 -8.58 -22.63 -8.56
CA PHE A 220 -8.27 -21.23 -8.29
C PHE A 220 -6.80 -20.99 -8.60
N ASP A 221 -6.54 -19.99 -9.43
CA ASP A 221 -5.18 -19.60 -9.79
C ASP A 221 -4.59 -18.67 -8.72
N ASN A 222 -4.33 -19.19 -7.52
CA ASN A 222 -3.74 -18.39 -6.44
C ASN A 222 -2.97 -19.22 -5.39
N ALA A 223 -2.14 -18.53 -4.62
CA ALA A 223 -1.63 -18.95 -3.32
C ALA A 223 -1.82 -17.80 -2.32
N MET A 224 -1.82 -18.10 -1.02
CA MET A 224 -1.96 -17.07 0.01
C MET A 224 -1.52 -17.54 1.39
N PHE A 225 -0.94 -16.65 2.17
CA PHE A 225 -0.88 -16.72 3.62
C PHE A 225 -2.15 -16.15 4.26
N ILE A 226 -2.73 -16.87 5.22
CA ILE A 226 -3.81 -16.37 6.08
C ILE A 226 -3.39 -16.57 7.54
N PRO A 227 -3.26 -15.50 8.34
CA PRO A 227 -3.02 -15.63 9.77
C PRO A 227 -4.30 -16.09 10.47
N LYS A 228 -4.15 -16.76 11.61
CA LYS A 228 -5.25 -17.33 12.39
C LYS A 228 -6.35 -16.31 12.69
N GLU A 229 -6.01 -15.10 13.11
CA GLU A 229 -6.98 -14.06 13.45
C GLU A 229 -7.89 -13.72 12.26
N SER A 230 -7.34 -13.75 11.04
CA SER A 230 -8.10 -13.51 9.81
C SER A 230 -9.10 -14.61 9.51
N PHE A 231 -8.87 -15.86 9.95
CA PHE A 231 -9.85 -16.95 9.80
C PHE A 231 -11.10 -16.73 10.67
N GLU A 232 -10.92 -16.26 11.89
CA GLU A 232 -12.04 -15.97 12.79
C GLU A 232 -12.92 -14.85 12.19
N GLU A 233 -12.28 -13.79 11.69
CA GLU A 233 -12.99 -12.68 11.02
C GLU A 233 -13.66 -13.11 9.70
N LEU A 234 -13.03 -14.02 8.95
CA LEU A 234 -13.59 -14.63 7.73
C LEU A 234 -14.86 -15.41 7.99
N GLU A 235 -14.84 -16.28 8.99
CA GLU A 235 -15.99 -17.08 9.39
C GLU A 235 -17.15 -16.16 9.78
N GLU A 236 -16.93 -15.20 10.68
CA GLU A 236 -17.96 -14.26 11.15
C GLU A 236 -18.61 -13.47 10.00
N MET A 237 -17.80 -12.99 9.06
CA MET A 237 -18.29 -12.22 7.92
C MET A 237 -19.03 -13.09 6.91
N ALA A 238 -18.53 -14.31 6.62
CA ALA A 238 -19.22 -15.24 5.74
C ALA A 238 -20.59 -15.65 6.30
N GLU A 239 -20.66 -15.91 7.61
CA GLU A 239 -21.90 -16.16 8.33
C GLU A 239 -22.85 -14.97 8.25
N GLN A 240 -22.35 -13.74 8.43
CA GLN A 240 -23.16 -12.54 8.29
C GLN A 240 -23.72 -12.39 6.87
N MET A 241 -22.93 -12.65 5.83
CA MET A 241 -23.40 -12.59 4.44
C MET A 241 -24.46 -13.65 4.15
N LEU A 242 -24.24 -14.88 4.58
CA LEU A 242 -25.22 -15.97 4.44
C LEU A 242 -26.54 -15.61 5.14
N LYS A 243 -26.46 -15.01 6.32
CA LYS A 243 -27.64 -14.56 7.06
C LYS A 243 -28.38 -13.43 6.37
N GLU A 244 -27.66 -12.38 5.97
CA GLU A 244 -28.27 -11.16 5.44
C GLU A 244 -28.87 -11.37 4.04
N TYR A 245 -28.14 -12.07 3.17
CA TYR A 245 -28.50 -12.19 1.75
C TYR A 245 -29.20 -13.49 1.40
N VAL A 246 -28.98 -14.55 2.18
CA VAL A 246 -29.51 -15.88 1.89
C VAL A 246 -30.52 -16.34 2.96
N GLY A 247 -30.52 -15.69 4.13
CA GLY A 247 -31.38 -16.08 5.26
C GLY A 247 -30.93 -17.36 5.95
N VAL A 248 -29.68 -17.78 5.74
CA VAL A 248 -29.06 -18.93 6.39
C VAL A 248 -28.32 -18.44 7.63
N ASP A 249 -28.75 -18.88 8.80
CA ASP A 249 -28.20 -18.50 10.11
C ASP A 249 -27.53 -19.73 10.74
N ASP A 250 -26.55 -20.28 10.02
CA ASP A 250 -25.80 -21.49 10.39
C ASP A 250 -24.31 -21.17 10.53
N ASP A 251 -23.66 -21.75 11.54
CA ASP A 251 -22.22 -21.61 11.76
C ASP A 251 -21.42 -22.33 10.66
N LEU A 252 -20.45 -21.63 10.08
CA LEU A 252 -19.67 -22.16 8.97
C LEU A 252 -18.64 -23.19 9.44
N ASP A 253 -18.00 -22.97 10.60
CA ASP A 253 -17.03 -23.87 11.24
C ASP A 253 -16.08 -24.54 10.23
N LEU A 254 -15.21 -23.74 9.61
CA LEU A 254 -14.21 -24.22 8.65
C LEU A 254 -13.13 -25.03 9.38
N PRO A 255 -12.46 -25.97 8.68
CA PRO A 255 -11.45 -26.83 9.30
C PRO A 255 -10.11 -26.12 9.59
N PHE A 256 -9.96 -24.83 9.29
CA PHE A 256 -8.71 -24.08 9.43
C PHE A 256 -8.72 -23.26 10.71
N LYS A 257 -7.73 -23.46 11.60
CA LYS A 257 -7.72 -22.85 12.94
C LYS A 257 -6.36 -22.28 13.37
N ASN A 258 -5.36 -22.31 12.49
CA ASN A 258 -4.00 -21.81 12.74
C ASN A 258 -3.54 -20.92 11.58
N ASP A 259 -2.38 -20.26 11.78
CA ASP A 259 -1.63 -19.62 10.69
C ASP A 259 -1.33 -20.65 9.61
N ALA A 260 -1.65 -20.31 8.37
CA ALA A 260 -1.52 -21.26 7.29
C ALA A 260 -1.22 -20.61 5.95
N ILE A 261 -0.47 -21.34 5.13
CA ILE A 261 -0.27 -21.04 3.71
C ILE A 261 -1.12 -22.00 2.85
N PHE A 262 -1.79 -21.45 1.85
CA PHE A 262 -2.72 -22.15 0.99
C PHE A 262 -2.25 -22.06 -0.44
N PHE A 263 -2.19 -23.21 -1.10
CA PHE A 263 -1.81 -23.37 -2.48
C PHE A 263 -2.96 -24.07 -3.18
N MET A 264 -3.69 -23.29 -3.97
CA MET A 264 -4.85 -23.79 -4.69
C MET A 264 -4.40 -24.56 -5.94
N GLN A 265 -5.23 -25.53 -6.35
CA GLN A 265 -5.05 -26.12 -7.67
C GLN A 265 -5.46 -25.10 -8.73
N GLY A 266 -4.50 -24.63 -9.52
CA GLY A 266 -4.75 -23.73 -10.64
C GLY A 266 -5.34 -24.44 -11.85
N GLU A 267 -5.95 -23.67 -12.74
CA GLU A 267 -6.51 -24.14 -14.02
C GLU A 267 -5.40 -24.57 -14.99
N LYS A 268 -4.24 -23.89 -14.93
CA LYS A 268 -3.13 -24.06 -15.88
C LYS A 268 -1.83 -24.52 -15.26
N VAL A 269 -1.67 -24.36 -13.95
CA VAL A 269 -0.44 -24.66 -13.20
C VAL A 269 -0.80 -25.12 -11.78
N ASP A 270 0.14 -25.82 -11.15
CA ASP A 270 0.11 -26.06 -9.71
C ASP A 270 1.10 -25.11 -9.03
N PHE A 271 0.58 -24.22 -8.19
CA PHE A 271 1.40 -23.21 -7.50
C PHE A 271 2.41 -23.84 -6.53
N ALA A 272 2.14 -25.05 -6.03
CA ALA A 272 3.02 -25.73 -5.09
C ALA A 272 4.31 -26.24 -5.74
N TYR A 273 4.43 -26.17 -7.07
CA TYR A 273 5.67 -26.54 -7.77
C TYR A 273 6.65 -25.37 -7.87
N ASP A 274 6.25 -24.14 -7.52
CA ASP A 274 7.06 -22.94 -7.64
C ASP A 274 7.64 -22.54 -6.27
N ALA A 275 8.94 -22.76 -6.06
CA ALA A 275 9.60 -22.40 -4.80
C ALA A 275 9.53 -20.90 -4.53
N ASP A 276 9.53 -20.06 -5.58
CA ASP A 276 9.42 -18.60 -5.42
C ASP A 276 8.08 -18.24 -4.75
N VAL A 277 6.99 -18.90 -5.13
CA VAL A 277 5.67 -18.70 -4.53
C VAL A 277 5.65 -19.23 -3.08
N ILE A 278 6.24 -20.40 -2.82
CA ILE A 278 6.33 -20.93 -1.43
C ILE A 278 7.08 -19.97 -0.53
N TYR A 279 8.21 -19.43 -0.99
CA TYR A 279 9.01 -18.48 -0.21
C TYR A 279 8.31 -17.13 -0.03
N HIS A 280 7.56 -16.69 -1.04
CA HIS A 280 6.72 -15.49 -0.99
C HIS A 280 5.65 -15.62 0.11
N GLU A 281 4.84 -16.69 0.08
CA GLU A 281 3.79 -16.90 1.08
C GLU A 281 4.34 -17.11 2.49
N TYR A 282 5.46 -17.84 2.61
CA TYR A 282 6.13 -17.99 3.90
C TYR A 282 6.63 -16.65 4.43
N THR A 283 7.10 -15.75 3.56
CA THR A 283 7.56 -14.43 3.97
C THR A 283 6.41 -13.58 4.52
N HIS A 284 5.19 -13.68 3.98
CA HIS A 284 4.01 -13.07 4.62
C HIS A 284 3.80 -13.58 6.04
N ALA A 285 4.02 -14.88 6.30
CA ALA A 285 3.97 -15.43 7.66
C ALA A 285 5.04 -14.82 8.57
N VAL A 286 6.24 -14.55 8.05
CA VAL A 286 7.32 -13.85 8.77
C VAL A 286 6.98 -12.38 9.05
N VAL A 287 6.36 -11.67 8.10
CA VAL A 287 5.84 -10.31 8.32
C VAL A 287 4.80 -10.31 9.46
N GLY A 288 3.91 -11.30 9.42
CA GLY A 288 2.86 -11.55 10.40
C GLY A 288 1.70 -10.55 10.32
N GLY A 289 0.53 -10.91 10.84
CA GLY A 289 -0.72 -10.14 10.71
C GLY A 289 -0.73 -8.73 11.33
N GLU A 290 0.32 -8.33 12.05
CA GLU A 290 0.38 -7.06 12.78
C GLU A 290 1.12 -5.93 12.05
N ARG A 291 1.69 -6.18 10.86
CA ARG A 291 2.44 -5.18 10.07
C ARG A 291 1.91 -5.10 8.64
N LEU A 292 1.93 -3.89 8.06
CA LEU A 292 1.76 -3.68 6.63
C LEU A 292 0.43 -4.19 6.01
N PHE A 293 -0.68 -4.24 6.77
CA PHE A 293 -2.00 -4.56 6.22
C PHE A 293 -2.94 -3.34 6.11
N GLY A 294 -2.54 -2.18 6.63
CA GLY A 294 -3.36 -0.98 6.65
C GLY A 294 -3.16 -0.05 5.46
N TYR A 295 -3.92 1.05 5.45
CA TYR A 295 -3.66 2.23 4.63
C TYR A 295 -3.11 3.34 5.50
N ALA A 296 -2.02 3.98 5.09
CA ALA A 296 -1.55 5.18 5.77
C ALA A 296 -2.36 6.40 5.33
N ILE A 297 -2.26 7.48 6.12
CA ILE A 297 -2.86 8.78 5.79
C ILE A 297 -1.87 9.90 6.05
N ASP A 298 -1.77 10.85 5.12
CA ASP A 298 -0.91 12.03 5.27
C ASP A 298 -1.49 13.27 4.56
N GLY A 299 -0.67 14.31 4.40
CA GLY A 299 -1.04 15.55 3.72
C GLY A 299 -1.56 15.41 2.29
N HIS A 300 -1.37 14.28 1.63
CA HIS A 300 -1.79 13.99 0.25
C HIS A 300 -2.99 13.02 0.16
N GLY A 301 -3.50 12.54 1.30
CA GLY A 301 -4.68 11.67 1.38
C GLY A 301 -4.33 10.26 1.85
N LEU A 302 -4.98 9.25 1.25
CA LEU A 302 -4.71 7.84 1.51
C LEU A 302 -3.40 7.39 0.84
N ASP A 303 -2.74 6.41 1.46
CA ASP A 303 -1.54 5.77 0.95
C ASP A 303 -1.65 4.23 1.08
N ALA A 304 -1.51 3.54 -0.04
CA ALA A 304 -1.47 2.07 -0.15
C ALA A 304 -0.05 1.47 -0.04
N ALA A 305 0.97 2.29 0.26
CA ALA A 305 2.34 1.83 0.45
C ALA A 305 2.49 0.70 1.48
N PRO A 306 1.76 0.65 2.61
CA PRO A 306 1.97 -0.42 3.58
C PRO A 306 1.72 -1.80 2.98
N THR A 307 0.58 -2.03 2.33
CA THR A 307 0.29 -3.32 1.67
C THR A 307 1.22 -3.60 0.50
N ALA A 308 1.66 -2.57 -0.23
CA ALA A 308 2.68 -2.71 -1.26
C ALA A 308 4.04 -3.16 -0.70
N ILE A 309 4.45 -2.65 0.46
CA ILE A 309 5.69 -3.06 1.12
C ILE A 309 5.57 -4.52 1.59
N ASN A 310 4.39 -4.98 2.02
CA ASN A 310 4.16 -6.38 2.39
C ASN A 310 4.51 -7.33 1.22
N GLU A 311 3.92 -7.06 0.05
CA GLU A 311 4.23 -7.76 -1.21
C GLU A 311 5.70 -7.62 -1.61
N ALA A 312 6.28 -6.42 -1.45
CA ALA A 312 7.66 -6.16 -1.81
C ALA A 312 8.66 -7.01 -1.01
N TYR A 313 8.40 -7.20 0.28
CA TYR A 313 9.23 -8.03 1.14
C TYR A 313 9.09 -9.50 0.79
N ALA A 314 7.88 -9.96 0.48
CA ALA A 314 7.62 -11.32 0.02
C ALA A 314 8.36 -11.64 -1.28
N ASP A 315 8.30 -10.74 -2.27
CA ASP A 315 9.09 -10.86 -3.50
C ASP A 315 10.60 -10.81 -3.25
N TYR A 316 11.08 -9.84 -2.46
CA TYR A 316 12.52 -9.68 -2.23
C TYR A 316 13.13 -10.91 -1.55
N PHE A 317 12.49 -11.44 -0.50
CA PHE A 317 13.02 -12.60 0.20
C PHE A 317 12.90 -13.89 -0.62
N ALA A 318 11.84 -14.07 -1.41
CA ALA A 318 11.78 -15.17 -2.38
C ALA A 318 12.97 -15.11 -3.36
N CYS A 319 13.16 -13.96 -4.02
CA CYS A 319 14.23 -13.74 -5.00
C CYS A 319 15.64 -13.82 -4.40
N THR A 320 15.86 -13.33 -3.17
CA THR A 320 17.19 -13.41 -2.54
C THR A 320 17.55 -14.84 -2.16
N ILE A 321 16.57 -15.66 -1.75
CA ILE A 321 16.79 -17.08 -1.41
C ILE A 321 17.10 -17.89 -2.67
N THR A 322 16.36 -17.69 -3.77
CA THR A 322 16.63 -18.40 -5.04
C THR A 322 17.80 -17.80 -5.83
N GLY A 323 18.27 -16.61 -5.44
CA GLY A 323 19.34 -15.90 -6.13
C GLY A 323 18.94 -15.41 -7.53
N ASP A 324 17.65 -15.25 -7.77
CA ASP A 324 17.04 -14.89 -9.05
C ASP A 324 16.15 -13.66 -8.88
N PRO A 325 16.32 -12.57 -9.65
CA PRO A 325 15.42 -11.42 -9.57
C PRO A 325 14.01 -11.70 -10.11
N LYS A 326 13.76 -12.85 -10.73
CA LYS A 326 12.47 -13.15 -11.33
C LYS A 326 11.64 -14.06 -10.44
N ALA A 327 10.61 -13.50 -9.81
CA ALA A 327 9.63 -14.23 -9.03
C ALA A 327 8.54 -14.84 -9.92
N SER A 328 8.17 -16.08 -9.60
CA SER A 328 6.98 -16.77 -10.11
C SER A 328 6.92 -16.91 -11.63
N GLU A 329 8.07 -17.18 -12.27
CA GLU A 329 8.16 -17.36 -13.73
C GLU A 329 7.36 -18.56 -14.24
N TYR A 330 7.17 -19.58 -13.40
CA TYR A 330 6.35 -20.76 -13.71
C TYR A 330 4.89 -20.52 -13.35
N ALA A 331 4.56 -20.14 -12.11
CA ALA A 331 3.18 -19.95 -11.69
C ALA A 331 2.50 -18.79 -12.45
N LEU A 332 2.85 -17.56 -12.09
CA LEU A 332 2.22 -16.36 -12.67
C LEU A 332 2.59 -16.18 -14.15
N GLY A 333 3.84 -16.44 -14.51
CA GLY A 333 4.32 -16.32 -15.90
C GLY A 333 3.64 -17.28 -16.89
N THR A 334 2.98 -18.35 -16.43
CA THR A 334 2.18 -19.25 -17.28
C THR A 334 0.72 -18.81 -17.39
N LEU A 335 0.18 -18.14 -16.36
CA LEU A 335 -1.18 -17.60 -16.40
C LEU A 335 -1.28 -16.47 -17.43
N SER A 336 -0.24 -15.63 -17.48
CA SER A 336 -0.05 -14.55 -18.44
C SER A 336 1.45 -14.33 -18.65
N GLU A 337 1.90 -14.25 -19.91
CA GLU A 337 3.31 -14.19 -20.29
C GLU A 337 4.08 -13.00 -19.68
N ASN A 338 3.40 -12.02 -19.06
CA ASN A 338 3.98 -10.84 -18.42
C ASN A 338 3.65 -10.71 -16.92
N ASP A 339 3.04 -11.72 -16.30
CA ASP A 339 2.62 -11.64 -14.88
C ASP A 339 3.71 -12.14 -13.92
N GLY A 340 4.73 -12.86 -14.42
CA GLY A 340 5.98 -13.06 -13.70
C GLY A 340 6.65 -11.72 -13.38
N ARG A 341 7.19 -11.58 -12.17
CA ARG A 341 7.70 -10.31 -11.64
C ARG A 341 9.22 -10.29 -11.67
N ASP A 342 9.82 -9.33 -12.37
CA ASP A 342 11.27 -9.13 -12.40
C ASP A 342 11.66 -7.90 -11.56
N ILE A 343 12.20 -8.14 -10.37
CA ILE A 343 12.59 -7.08 -9.42
C ILE A 343 13.94 -6.44 -9.76
N SER A 344 14.65 -6.91 -10.80
CA SER A 344 15.81 -6.17 -11.32
C SER A 344 15.40 -4.96 -12.17
N ILE A 345 14.14 -4.91 -12.61
CA ILE A 345 13.60 -3.77 -13.35
C ILE A 345 13.29 -2.64 -12.36
N VAL A 346 14.06 -1.55 -12.46
CA VAL A 346 13.85 -0.35 -11.64
C VAL A 346 12.45 0.22 -11.85
N ARG A 347 11.69 0.31 -10.76
CA ARG A 347 10.40 1.00 -10.68
C ARG A 347 10.46 2.15 -9.68
N THR A 348 9.68 3.20 -9.91
CA THR A 348 9.80 4.46 -9.17
C THR A 348 8.46 4.99 -8.69
N CYS A 349 8.45 5.61 -7.51
CA CYS A 349 7.31 6.31 -6.96
C CYS A 349 7.35 7.79 -7.38
N PRO A 350 6.28 8.39 -7.95
CA PRO A 350 4.93 7.85 -8.16
C PRO A 350 4.66 7.33 -9.59
N ALA A 351 5.68 7.21 -10.45
CA ALA A 351 5.47 6.84 -11.86
C ALA A 351 4.83 5.46 -12.02
N ASP A 352 5.25 4.50 -11.20
CA ASP A 352 4.82 3.10 -11.19
C ASP A 352 3.86 2.79 -10.03
N TYR A 353 3.26 3.81 -9.42
CA TYR A 353 2.27 3.66 -8.35
C TYR A 353 0.86 3.64 -8.96
N PHE A 354 0.01 2.72 -8.52
CA PHE A 354 -1.30 2.44 -9.10
C PHE A 354 -2.39 2.22 -8.05
N GLY A 355 -2.05 2.02 -6.77
CA GLY A 355 -3.01 1.68 -5.71
C GLY A 355 -3.31 0.18 -5.62
N GLU A 356 -2.45 -0.66 -6.18
CA GLU A 356 -2.57 -2.12 -6.21
C GLU A 356 -1.30 -2.72 -5.62
N SER A 357 -1.43 -3.50 -4.55
CA SER A 357 -0.30 -3.89 -3.70
C SER A 357 0.78 -4.66 -4.47
N HIS A 358 0.40 -5.56 -5.37
CA HIS A 358 1.39 -6.38 -6.09
C HIS A 358 2.18 -5.55 -7.11
N LYS A 359 1.52 -4.64 -7.86
CA LYS A 359 2.23 -3.74 -8.79
C LYS A 359 3.03 -2.67 -8.07
N ASP A 360 2.50 -2.10 -7.00
CA ASP A 360 3.18 -1.06 -6.23
C ASP A 360 4.35 -1.62 -5.43
N GLY A 361 4.26 -2.88 -4.98
CA GLY A 361 5.34 -3.57 -4.27
C GLY A 361 6.62 -3.70 -5.10
N LEU A 362 6.50 -3.77 -6.44
CA LEU A 362 7.65 -3.75 -7.35
C LEU A 362 8.53 -2.50 -7.21
N ILE A 363 7.99 -1.38 -6.73
CA ILE A 363 8.76 -0.16 -6.47
C ILE A 363 9.79 -0.42 -5.36
N TYR A 364 9.35 -1.02 -4.26
CA TYR A 364 10.20 -1.24 -3.10
C TYR A 364 11.06 -2.50 -3.25
N SER A 365 10.54 -3.59 -3.82
CA SER A 365 11.32 -4.81 -4.04
C SER A 365 12.45 -4.59 -5.05
N SER A 366 12.21 -3.77 -6.10
CA SER A 366 13.29 -3.38 -7.02
C SER A 366 14.33 -2.46 -6.37
N ALA A 367 13.94 -1.64 -5.40
CA ALA A 367 14.90 -0.86 -4.62
C ALA A 367 15.78 -1.76 -3.73
N LEU A 368 15.18 -2.74 -3.04
CA LEU A 368 15.93 -3.73 -2.26
C LEU A 368 16.87 -4.57 -3.17
N TRP A 369 16.44 -4.96 -4.36
CA TRP A 369 17.32 -5.65 -5.30
C TRP A 369 18.47 -4.77 -5.77
N ALA A 370 18.21 -3.50 -6.09
CA ALA A 370 19.26 -2.55 -6.44
C ALA A 370 20.25 -2.30 -5.28
N LEU A 371 19.77 -2.31 -4.02
CA LEU A 371 20.64 -2.29 -2.84
C LEU A 371 21.52 -3.54 -2.78
N ARG A 372 20.94 -4.73 -2.98
CA ARG A 372 21.69 -5.99 -3.05
C ARG A 372 22.79 -5.95 -4.11
N GLU A 373 22.54 -5.37 -5.28
CA GLU A 373 23.58 -5.17 -6.30
C GLU A 373 24.66 -4.17 -5.89
N ALA A 374 24.30 -3.14 -5.11
CA ALA A 374 25.20 -2.08 -4.67
C ALA A 374 26.09 -2.48 -3.48
N VAL A 375 25.53 -3.16 -2.47
CA VAL A 375 26.22 -3.44 -1.19
C VAL A 375 26.33 -4.93 -0.82
N GLY A 376 25.82 -5.81 -1.69
CA GLY A 376 25.89 -7.27 -1.52
C GLY A 376 24.67 -7.87 -0.83
N LYS A 377 24.44 -9.16 -1.10
CA LYS A 377 23.31 -9.95 -0.59
C LYS A 377 23.25 -9.95 0.94
N GLU A 378 24.33 -10.35 1.59
CA GLU A 378 24.37 -10.54 3.04
C GLU A 378 24.07 -9.25 3.79
N THR A 379 24.60 -8.13 3.28
CA THR A 379 24.33 -6.81 3.84
C THR A 379 22.87 -6.43 3.67
N THR A 380 22.33 -6.49 2.45
CA THR A 380 20.97 -6.04 2.17
C THR A 380 19.92 -6.90 2.87
N ASP A 381 20.10 -8.22 2.92
CA ASP A 381 19.17 -9.12 3.60
C ASP A 381 19.06 -8.77 5.09
N VAL A 382 20.18 -8.49 5.76
CA VAL A 382 20.19 -8.05 7.18
C VAL A 382 19.53 -6.68 7.34
N LEU A 383 19.84 -5.72 6.47
CA LEU A 383 19.24 -4.39 6.53
C LEU A 383 17.72 -4.44 6.35
N ALA A 384 17.24 -5.17 5.34
CA ALA A 384 15.82 -5.34 5.07
C ALA A 384 15.12 -6.03 6.26
N PHE A 385 15.66 -7.15 6.74
CA PHE A 385 15.04 -7.89 7.84
C PHE A 385 14.99 -7.08 9.14
N ASN A 386 16.04 -6.33 9.49
CA ASN A 386 16.06 -5.50 10.68
C ASN A 386 15.08 -4.32 10.58
N ALA A 387 15.04 -3.65 9.42
CA ALA A 387 14.10 -2.55 9.19
C ALA A 387 12.65 -3.03 9.34
N LEU A 388 12.31 -4.19 8.77
CA LEU A 388 10.99 -4.82 8.89
C LEU A 388 10.53 -4.96 10.35
N GLN A 389 11.45 -5.20 11.29
CA GLN A 389 11.08 -5.35 12.71
C GLN A 389 10.52 -4.07 13.33
N THR A 390 10.82 -2.91 12.74
CA THR A 390 10.34 -1.60 13.21
C THR A 390 9.02 -1.16 12.57
N PHE A 391 8.55 -1.90 11.56
CA PHE A 391 7.35 -1.53 10.83
C PHE A 391 6.08 -1.82 11.64
N ASP A 392 5.05 -1.05 11.32
CA ASP A 392 3.70 -1.18 11.86
C ASP A 392 2.68 -1.38 10.72
N GLN A 393 1.39 -1.27 11.05
CA GLN A 393 0.30 -1.44 10.10
C GLN A 393 0.25 -0.41 8.97
N VAL A 394 0.86 0.76 9.15
CA VAL A 394 0.67 1.93 8.28
C VAL A 394 2.00 2.54 7.82
N THR A 395 3.09 1.79 7.95
CA THR A 395 4.42 2.23 7.53
C THR A 395 4.45 2.54 6.03
N THR A 396 4.81 3.77 5.69
CA THR A 396 4.89 4.28 4.31
C THR A 396 6.20 3.91 3.64
N PHE A 397 6.29 4.13 2.32
CA PHE A 397 7.54 3.95 1.57
C PHE A 397 8.69 4.79 2.12
N GLN A 398 8.40 6.02 2.54
CA GLN A 398 9.42 6.91 3.10
C GLN A 398 9.92 6.37 4.45
N GLU A 399 9.01 6.00 5.36
CA GLU A 399 9.38 5.48 6.67
C GLU A 399 10.16 4.16 6.54
N ALA A 400 9.77 3.28 5.62
CA ALA A 400 10.49 2.03 5.35
C ALA A 400 11.91 2.27 4.81
N ALA A 401 12.06 3.21 3.87
CA ALA A 401 13.37 3.61 3.37
C ALA A 401 14.25 4.24 4.46
N GLU A 402 13.69 5.14 5.28
CA GLU A 402 14.38 5.80 6.39
C GLU A 402 14.83 4.79 7.45
N ALA A 403 13.99 3.81 7.80
CA ALA A 403 14.35 2.72 8.71
C ALA A 403 15.52 1.88 8.16
N THR A 404 15.50 1.55 6.87
CA THR A 404 16.57 0.80 6.21
C THR A 404 17.89 1.59 6.16
N ILE A 405 17.81 2.90 5.89
CA ILE A 405 18.97 3.82 5.95
C ILE A 405 19.52 3.90 7.38
N ALA A 406 18.65 3.96 8.39
CA ALA A 406 19.06 3.99 9.78
C ALA A 406 19.82 2.72 10.19
N GLU A 407 19.37 1.54 9.77
CA GLU A 407 20.11 0.27 9.96
C GLU A 407 21.48 0.31 9.26
N ALA A 408 21.55 0.87 8.05
CA ALA A 408 22.81 0.99 7.30
C ALA A 408 23.82 1.94 7.96
N ALA A 409 23.35 2.94 8.70
CA ALA A 409 24.19 3.85 9.47
C ALA A 409 24.87 3.18 10.68
N LEU A 410 24.35 2.04 11.14
CA LEU A 410 24.91 1.28 12.26
C LEU A 410 26.06 0.35 11.84
N LEU A 411 26.27 0.14 10.54
CA LEU A 411 27.35 -0.69 10.00
C LEU A 411 28.73 -0.04 10.17
N VAL A 412 29.80 -0.84 10.08
CA VAL A 412 31.20 -0.38 10.13
C VAL A 412 31.99 -0.94 8.93
N PRO A 413 32.33 -0.13 7.92
CA PRO A 413 31.96 1.28 7.76
C PRO A 413 30.44 1.46 7.52
N PRO A 414 29.88 2.65 7.85
CA PRO A 414 28.47 2.93 7.58
C PRO A 414 28.22 3.00 6.07
N LEU A 415 27.03 2.58 5.65
CA LEU A 415 26.58 2.54 4.25
C LEU A 415 25.32 3.38 4.00
N ASP A 416 24.96 4.26 4.94
CA ASP A 416 23.75 5.08 4.91
C ASP A 416 23.62 5.92 3.64
N LYS A 417 24.75 6.41 3.10
CA LYS A 417 24.77 7.23 1.88
C LYS A 417 24.50 6.42 0.62
N GLU A 418 25.16 5.26 0.51
CA GLU A 418 24.96 4.33 -0.59
C GLU A 418 23.51 3.83 -0.62
N VAL A 419 22.96 3.51 0.56
CA VAL A 419 21.58 3.05 0.71
C VAL A 419 20.59 4.18 0.40
N SER A 420 20.80 5.40 0.92
CA SER A 420 19.96 6.57 0.62
C SER A 420 19.92 6.87 -0.88
N ALA A 421 21.05 6.80 -1.57
CA ALA A 421 21.12 7.08 -3.00
C ALA A 421 20.27 6.14 -3.85
N VAL A 422 20.14 4.87 -3.44
CA VAL A 422 19.25 3.91 -4.12
C VAL A 422 17.79 4.28 -3.86
N PHE A 423 17.39 4.53 -2.62
CA PHE A 423 16.01 4.92 -2.31
C PHE A 423 15.59 6.24 -2.96
N GLU A 424 16.49 7.22 -3.04
CA GLU A 424 16.28 8.47 -3.79
C GLU A 424 16.02 8.21 -5.27
N LYS A 425 16.80 7.33 -5.91
CA LYS A 425 16.63 6.96 -7.32
C LYS A 425 15.29 6.30 -7.59
N HIS A 426 14.76 5.56 -6.62
CA HIS A 426 13.43 4.93 -6.70
C HIS A 426 12.29 5.88 -6.28
N GLY A 427 12.60 7.10 -5.88
CA GLY A 427 11.59 8.08 -5.42
C GLY A 427 10.96 7.73 -4.08
N LEU A 428 11.59 6.85 -3.28
CA LEU A 428 11.00 6.35 -2.03
C LEU A 428 11.12 7.34 -0.87
N LEU A 429 12.00 8.35 -0.97
CA LEU A 429 12.05 9.47 -0.04
C LEU A 429 11.08 10.58 -0.47
N GLY A 430 9.79 10.40 -0.11
CA GLY A 430 8.72 11.39 -0.28
C GLY A 430 7.79 11.16 -1.48
N CYS A 431 8.08 10.21 -2.38
CA CYS A 431 7.22 9.82 -3.52
C CYS A 431 6.63 11.00 -4.34
N ASN A 432 7.35 12.12 -4.42
CA ASN A 432 6.85 13.36 -5.04
C ASN A 432 5.43 13.77 -4.57
N GLY A 433 5.10 13.53 -3.30
CA GLY A 433 3.76 13.79 -2.74
C GLY A 433 2.63 12.98 -3.39
N ARG A 434 2.96 11.81 -3.97
CA ARG A 434 2.04 10.96 -4.75
C ARG A 434 1.35 11.72 -5.89
N VAL A 435 2.09 12.63 -6.51
CA VAL A 435 1.64 13.43 -7.66
C VAL A 435 2.44 13.08 -8.92
N ARG A 436 1.74 12.74 -10.01
CA ARG A 436 2.37 12.50 -11.32
C ARG A 436 1.71 13.33 -12.43
N PRO A 437 2.41 13.65 -13.53
CA PRO A 437 1.77 14.25 -14.69
C PRO A 437 0.64 13.36 -15.24
N TRP A 438 -0.46 13.97 -15.66
CA TRP A 438 -1.54 13.24 -16.31
C TRP A 438 -1.04 12.51 -17.55
N LYS A 439 -1.44 11.24 -17.66
CA LYS A 439 -1.22 10.41 -18.83
C LYS A 439 -2.49 9.61 -19.11
N ASP A 440 -2.97 9.69 -20.35
CA ASP A 440 -4.09 8.86 -20.79
C ASP A 440 -3.73 7.38 -20.63
N THR A 441 -4.67 6.61 -20.08
CA THR A 441 -4.58 5.15 -19.94
C THR A 441 -5.43 4.50 -21.01
N ALA A 442 -4.84 3.63 -21.82
CA ALA A 442 -5.53 2.95 -22.92
C ALA A 442 -5.90 1.50 -22.56
N ALA A 443 -6.79 0.91 -23.35
CA ALA A 443 -7.12 -0.51 -23.20
C ALA A 443 -5.87 -1.40 -23.24
N GLY A 444 -5.67 -2.20 -22.19
CA GLY A 444 -4.52 -3.09 -22.03
C GLY A 444 -3.39 -2.52 -21.17
N ASP A 445 -3.41 -1.23 -20.85
CA ASP A 445 -2.56 -0.67 -19.79
C ASP A 445 -3.04 -1.16 -18.42
N PHE A 446 -2.15 -1.13 -17.42
CA PHE A 446 -2.52 -1.49 -16.05
C PHE A 446 -3.41 -0.40 -15.43
N PRO A 447 -4.57 -0.74 -14.84
CA PRO A 447 -5.50 0.25 -14.32
C PRO A 447 -5.03 0.91 -13.02
N GLU A 448 -5.49 2.14 -12.78
CA GLU A 448 -5.38 2.80 -11.47
C GLU A 448 -6.52 2.36 -10.55
N PHE A 449 -6.23 2.13 -9.27
CA PHE A 449 -7.19 1.69 -8.26
C PHE A 449 -7.55 2.85 -7.33
N VAL A 450 -8.86 3.04 -7.13
CA VAL A 450 -9.41 4.09 -6.27
C VAL A 450 -10.22 3.42 -5.16
N PRO A 451 -9.83 3.58 -3.87
CA PRO A 451 -10.48 2.88 -2.77
C PRO A 451 -11.93 3.33 -2.63
N GLY A 452 -12.81 2.42 -2.21
CA GLY A 452 -14.20 2.71 -1.84
C GLY A 452 -14.34 3.06 -0.37
N VAL A 453 -15.45 3.68 0.02
CA VAL A 453 -15.66 4.21 1.38
C VAL A 453 -15.57 3.14 2.48
N GLN A 454 -15.95 1.90 2.19
CA GLN A 454 -15.85 0.79 3.15
C GLN A 454 -14.45 0.17 3.17
N SER A 455 -13.75 0.19 2.04
CA SER A 455 -12.40 -0.40 1.94
C SER A 455 -11.32 0.40 2.68
N THR A 456 -11.54 1.69 2.95
CA THR A 456 -10.50 2.55 3.55
C THR A 456 -10.20 2.26 5.02
N GLY A 457 -11.15 1.74 5.80
CA GLY A 457 -11.03 1.66 7.26
C GLY A 457 -11.12 3.00 8.00
N TYR A 458 -11.37 4.12 7.31
CA TYR A 458 -11.38 5.47 7.88
C TYR A 458 -12.75 6.16 7.77
N ASN A 459 -13.39 6.43 8.91
CA ASN A 459 -14.70 7.09 8.97
C ASN A 459 -14.73 8.49 8.34
N GLN A 460 -13.57 9.18 8.30
CA GLN A 460 -13.40 10.49 7.68
C GLN A 460 -13.73 10.44 6.18
N PHE A 461 -13.53 9.30 5.51
CA PHE A 461 -13.80 9.09 4.09
C PHE A 461 -15.18 8.49 3.80
N SER A 462 -16.08 8.44 4.79
CA SER A 462 -17.43 7.88 4.65
C SER A 462 -18.31 8.52 3.55
N LYS A 463 -17.92 9.69 3.03
CA LYS A 463 -18.63 10.40 1.95
C LYS A 463 -17.94 10.33 0.59
N GLY A 464 -16.73 9.76 0.54
CA GLY A 464 -15.89 9.76 -0.65
C GLY A 464 -14.44 9.54 -0.24
N ALA A 465 -13.87 8.44 -0.70
CA ALA A 465 -12.48 8.11 -0.48
C ALA A 465 -11.63 8.69 -1.63
N PRO A 466 -10.58 9.48 -1.33
CA PRO A 466 -9.67 9.95 -2.36
C PRO A 466 -8.83 8.79 -2.91
N GLY A 467 -8.54 8.82 -4.21
CA GLY A 467 -7.54 7.94 -4.82
C GLY A 467 -6.18 8.12 -4.19
N PHE A 468 -5.33 7.10 -4.29
CA PHE A 468 -3.98 7.14 -3.71
C PHE A 468 -3.04 8.11 -4.45
N LEU A 469 -3.44 8.56 -5.64
CA LEU A 469 -2.67 9.42 -6.54
C LEU A 469 -3.39 10.71 -6.89
N GLN A 470 -2.59 11.74 -7.14
CA GLN A 470 -3.02 12.96 -7.80
C GLN A 470 -2.32 13.12 -9.14
N HIS A 471 -3.01 13.76 -10.07
CA HIS A 471 -2.56 13.99 -11.44
C HIS A 471 -2.39 15.49 -11.70
N GLU A 472 -1.20 15.88 -12.16
CA GLU A 472 -0.91 17.24 -12.61
C GLU A 472 -1.25 17.40 -14.09
N VAL A 473 -2.08 18.38 -14.41
CA VAL A 473 -2.51 18.74 -15.77
C VAL A 473 -2.05 20.16 -16.08
N GLU A 474 -1.35 20.34 -17.19
CA GLU A 474 -1.00 21.66 -17.70
C GLU A 474 -2.16 22.22 -18.54
N VAL A 475 -2.78 23.29 -18.06
CA VAL A 475 -3.89 23.98 -18.74
C VAL A 475 -3.33 25.10 -19.60
N ALA A 476 -3.51 24.98 -20.92
CA ALA A 476 -3.00 25.96 -21.88
C ALA A 476 -3.78 27.29 -21.85
N GLU A 477 -3.13 28.35 -22.30
CA GLU A 477 -3.80 29.63 -22.51
C GLU A 477 -4.94 29.50 -23.53
N GLY A 478 -6.12 30.03 -23.18
CA GLY A 478 -7.30 29.97 -24.03
C GLY A 478 -8.10 28.67 -23.93
N THR A 479 -7.75 27.73 -23.06
CA THR A 479 -8.63 26.59 -22.75
C THR A 479 -9.93 27.10 -22.09
N ALA A 480 -11.08 26.71 -22.66
CA ALA A 480 -12.42 27.05 -22.17
C ALA A 480 -13.23 25.82 -21.73
N ASN A 481 -12.72 24.62 -21.99
CA ASN A 481 -13.30 23.37 -21.55
C ASN A 481 -12.23 22.31 -21.28
N ILE A 482 -12.43 21.56 -20.20
CA ILE A 482 -11.69 20.33 -19.89
C ILE A 482 -12.72 19.21 -19.83
N HIS A 483 -12.51 18.18 -20.65
CA HIS A 483 -13.34 16.98 -20.69
C HIS A 483 -12.51 15.79 -20.24
N ILE A 484 -12.99 15.08 -19.22
CA ILE A 484 -12.36 13.87 -18.70
C ILE A 484 -13.34 12.72 -18.87
N GLU A 485 -12.92 11.65 -19.55
CA GLU A 485 -13.66 10.41 -19.68
C GLU A 485 -12.88 9.24 -19.06
N VAL A 486 -13.59 8.36 -18.38
CA VAL A 486 -13.02 7.21 -17.67
C VAL A 486 -13.90 5.98 -17.88
N LEU A 487 -13.29 4.86 -18.27
CA LEU A 487 -13.90 3.54 -18.19
C LEU A 487 -13.61 2.97 -16.80
N ALA A 488 -14.64 2.85 -15.97
CA ALA A 488 -14.49 2.41 -14.59
C ALA A 488 -15.26 1.12 -14.32
N ASN A 489 -14.60 0.19 -13.63
CA ASN A 489 -15.19 -1.06 -13.19
C ASN A 489 -15.04 -1.21 -11.68
N MET A 490 -15.99 -1.91 -11.06
CA MET A 490 -15.87 -2.23 -9.64
C MET A 490 -14.81 -3.32 -9.49
N SER A 491 -13.86 -3.11 -8.59
CA SER A 491 -12.78 -4.04 -8.30
C SER A 491 -13.20 -5.07 -7.26
N GLY A 492 -12.53 -6.23 -7.27
CA GLY A 492 -12.67 -7.26 -6.25
C GLY A 492 -13.93 -8.13 -6.34
N VAL A 493 -13.98 -9.12 -5.45
CA VAL A 493 -15.00 -10.18 -5.47
C VAL A 493 -16.39 -9.67 -5.11
N MET A 494 -16.51 -8.61 -4.30
CA MET A 494 -17.80 -7.94 -4.07
C MET A 494 -18.29 -7.19 -5.30
N GLY A 495 -17.36 -6.72 -6.13
CA GLY A 495 -17.71 -6.15 -7.42
C GLY A 495 -18.31 -7.18 -8.37
N MET A 496 -17.67 -8.35 -8.38
CA MET A 496 -18.11 -9.57 -9.03
C MET A 496 -19.48 -9.99 -8.46
N LEU A 497 -19.55 -10.43 -7.20
CA LEU A 497 -20.76 -10.84 -6.46
C LEU A 497 -21.91 -9.85 -6.61
N GLY A 498 -21.68 -8.55 -6.45
CA GLY A 498 -22.72 -7.55 -6.55
C GLY A 498 -23.37 -7.51 -7.94
N ALA A 499 -22.61 -7.77 -9.00
CA ALA A 499 -23.16 -7.96 -10.34
C ALA A 499 -23.95 -9.27 -10.47
N PHE A 500 -23.59 -10.32 -9.73
CA PHE A 500 -24.25 -11.64 -9.74
C PHE A 500 -25.53 -11.71 -8.90
N ILE A 501 -25.54 -11.16 -7.68
CA ILE A 501 -26.68 -11.22 -6.75
C ILE A 501 -27.54 -9.95 -6.76
N GLY A 502 -27.29 -9.03 -7.69
CA GLY A 502 -28.08 -7.81 -7.88
C GLY A 502 -27.94 -6.80 -6.73
N MET A 503 -26.80 -6.82 -6.02
CA MET A 503 -26.45 -5.74 -5.10
C MET A 503 -26.16 -4.47 -5.90
N SER A 504 -26.21 -3.32 -5.22
CA SER A 504 -25.96 -2.03 -5.86
C SER A 504 -24.50 -1.95 -6.35
N THR A 505 -24.29 -2.25 -7.63
CA THR A 505 -23.03 -2.04 -8.37
C THR A 505 -22.83 -0.59 -8.81
N GLU A 506 -23.46 0.34 -8.09
CA GLU A 506 -23.47 1.74 -8.46
C GLU A 506 -22.10 2.36 -8.17
N ILE A 507 -21.30 2.49 -9.22
CA ILE A 507 -20.06 3.25 -9.22
C ILE A 507 -20.39 4.75 -9.12
N LYS A 508 -19.84 5.43 -8.10
CA LYS A 508 -20.02 6.86 -7.80
C LYS A 508 -18.65 7.53 -7.79
N LEU A 509 -18.21 7.96 -8.96
CA LEU A 509 -16.95 8.67 -9.13
C LEU A 509 -17.17 10.18 -9.15
N SER A 510 -16.23 10.88 -8.53
CA SER A 510 -16.08 12.33 -8.60
C SER A 510 -14.63 12.67 -8.89
N VAL A 511 -14.40 13.92 -9.30
CA VAL A 511 -13.07 14.47 -9.51
C VAL A 511 -12.89 15.67 -8.59
N ALA A 512 -11.92 15.60 -7.67
CA ALA A 512 -11.46 16.72 -6.88
C ALA A 512 -10.41 17.51 -7.67
N LEU A 513 -10.52 18.83 -7.68
CA LEU A 513 -9.65 19.72 -8.45
C LEU A 513 -9.08 20.82 -7.56
N ARG A 514 -7.81 21.16 -7.78
CA ARG A 514 -7.15 22.31 -7.14
C ARG A 514 -6.20 23.00 -8.10
N ARG A 515 -6.22 24.34 -8.12
CA ARG A 515 -5.32 25.15 -8.94
C ARG A 515 -3.99 25.42 -8.23
N GLY A 516 -2.91 25.45 -9.00
CA GLY A 516 -1.60 25.92 -8.57
C GLY A 516 -0.80 24.98 -7.67
N GLU A 517 -1.47 24.15 -6.86
CA GLU A 517 -0.84 23.18 -5.95
C GLU A 517 -1.72 21.94 -5.73
N PRO A 518 -1.13 20.79 -5.31
CA PRO A 518 -1.88 19.55 -5.04
C PRO A 518 -2.95 19.70 -3.96
N VAL A 519 -4.00 18.87 -4.02
CA VAL A 519 -5.00 18.76 -2.95
C VAL A 519 -4.30 18.32 -1.68
N ALA A 520 -4.53 19.06 -0.59
CA ALA A 520 -3.95 18.81 0.71
C ALA A 520 -5.04 18.37 1.68
N TYR A 521 -4.69 17.43 2.55
CA TYR A 521 -5.56 16.86 3.57
C TYR A 521 -5.01 17.17 4.96
N ALA A 522 -5.91 17.52 5.87
CA ALA A 522 -5.60 17.70 7.29
C ALA A 522 -6.58 16.85 8.10
N PHE A 523 -6.09 16.09 9.08
CA PHE A 523 -6.93 15.20 9.89
C PHE A 523 -7.16 15.72 11.30
N GLU A 524 -6.25 16.56 11.80
CA GLU A 524 -6.29 17.14 13.14
C GLU A 524 -6.34 18.68 13.08
N PRO A 525 -7.13 19.35 13.95
CA PRO A 525 -8.07 18.79 14.92
C PRO A 525 -9.37 18.27 14.29
N LYS A 526 -9.55 18.46 12.97
CA LYS A 526 -10.68 17.97 12.19
C LYS A 526 -10.25 17.67 10.77
N TYR A 527 -10.91 16.68 10.16
CA TYR A 527 -10.79 16.41 8.74
C TYR A 527 -11.15 17.65 7.90
N ALA A 528 -10.22 18.07 7.05
CA ALA A 528 -10.36 19.14 6.07
C ALA A 528 -9.56 18.80 4.81
N GLN A 529 -9.97 19.37 3.69
CA GLN A 529 -9.34 19.21 2.38
C GLN A 529 -9.37 20.54 1.63
N THR A 530 -8.41 20.77 0.74
CA THR A 530 -8.20 22.08 0.07
C THR A 530 -8.58 22.12 -1.40
N ALA A 531 -9.21 21.08 -1.95
CA ALA A 531 -9.73 21.11 -3.31
C ALA A 531 -10.70 22.28 -3.47
N ASP A 532 -10.52 23.02 -4.55
CA ASP A 532 -11.40 24.13 -4.95
C ASP A 532 -12.81 23.62 -5.23
N MET A 533 -12.91 22.39 -5.76
CA MET A 533 -14.17 21.75 -6.12
C MET A 533 -14.05 20.22 -6.14
N VAL A 534 -15.17 19.56 -5.87
CA VAL A 534 -15.33 18.11 -6.05
C VAL A 534 -16.56 17.89 -6.91
N ILE A 535 -16.35 17.41 -8.14
CA ILE A 535 -17.39 17.36 -9.18
C ILE A 535 -17.78 15.90 -9.44
N PRO A 536 -19.05 15.51 -9.24
CA PRO A 536 -19.52 14.18 -9.60
C PRO A 536 -19.41 13.93 -11.12
N MET A 537 -18.91 12.76 -11.49
CA MET A 537 -18.89 12.33 -12.89
C MET A 537 -20.24 11.75 -13.31
N VAL A 538 -20.62 11.96 -14.57
CA VAL A 538 -21.87 11.46 -15.15
C VAL A 538 -21.63 10.14 -15.88
N LYS A 539 -22.35 9.09 -15.47
CA LYS A 539 -22.37 7.81 -16.18
C LYS A 539 -22.95 7.97 -17.58
N LYS A 540 -22.22 7.53 -18.62
CA LYS A 540 -22.61 7.63 -20.04
C LYS A 540 -23.18 6.32 -20.60
N GLY A 541 -22.85 5.17 -20.00
CA GLY A 541 -23.24 3.83 -20.45
C GLY A 541 -22.00 2.92 -20.57
N GLU A 542 -22.18 1.60 -20.58
CA GLU A 542 -21.09 0.62 -20.81
C GLU A 542 -19.85 0.81 -19.90
N GLY A 543 -20.07 1.26 -18.65
CA GLY A 543 -18.98 1.51 -17.68
C GLY A 543 -18.28 2.87 -17.82
N TRP A 544 -18.62 3.67 -18.82
CA TRP A 544 -18.04 5.00 -19.02
C TRP A 544 -18.65 6.07 -18.10
N PHE A 545 -17.78 6.90 -17.55
CA PHE A 545 -18.05 8.10 -16.76
C PHE A 545 -17.36 9.28 -17.41
N ALA A 546 -18.00 10.45 -17.40
CA ALA A 546 -17.33 11.66 -17.86
C ALA A 546 -17.71 12.89 -17.04
N VAL A 547 -16.80 13.85 -17.02
CA VAL A 547 -17.05 15.19 -16.49
C VAL A 547 -16.59 16.22 -17.53
N ASP A 548 -17.48 17.15 -17.81
CA ASP A 548 -17.24 18.31 -18.66
C ASP A 548 -17.18 19.55 -17.77
N ILE A 549 -16.00 20.17 -17.69
CA ILE A 549 -15.75 21.36 -16.89
C ILE A 549 -15.65 22.53 -17.86
N SER A 550 -16.46 23.57 -17.69
CA SER A 550 -16.36 24.84 -18.39
C SER A 550 -16.65 25.99 -17.43
N GLY A 551 -16.38 27.22 -17.87
CA GLY A 551 -16.60 28.42 -17.07
C GLY A 551 -15.30 29.16 -16.77
N ASN A 552 -15.41 30.21 -15.96
CA ASN A 552 -14.30 31.15 -15.72
C ASN A 552 -13.28 30.64 -14.68
N CYS A 553 -13.52 29.48 -14.05
CA CYS A 553 -12.52 28.86 -13.16
C CYS A 553 -11.39 28.15 -13.91
N ILE A 554 -11.52 27.94 -15.22
CA ILE A 554 -10.47 27.35 -16.05
C ILE A 554 -9.46 28.46 -16.33
N GLU A 555 -8.34 28.41 -15.61
CA GLU A 555 -7.25 29.35 -15.75
C GLU A 555 -6.02 28.65 -16.32
N PRO A 556 -5.20 29.35 -17.12
CA PRO A 556 -3.94 28.78 -17.60
C PRO A 556 -2.99 28.48 -16.43
N GLY A 557 -2.26 27.38 -16.54
CA GLY A 557 -1.29 26.92 -15.54
C GLY A 557 -1.60 25.52 -15.01
N LYS A 558 -1.09 25.21 -13.82
CA LYS A 558 -1.21 23.87 -13.25
C LYS A 558 -2.56 23.63 -12.59
N LEU A 559 -3.19 22.54 -12.98
CA LEU A 559 -4.39 21.99 -12.36
C LEU A 559 -4.05 20.61 -11.78
N TYR A 560 -4.39 20.38 -10.52
CA TYR A 560 -4.24 19.10 -9.86
C TYR A 560 -5.58 18.41 -9.75
N LEU A 561 -5.59 17.13 -10.06
CA LEU A 561 -6.77 16.28 -10.13
C LEU A 561 -6.59 15.07 -9.21
N GLN A 562 -7.61 14.72 -8.44
CA GLN A 562 -7.67 13.46 -7.70
C GLN A 562 -9.04 12.83 -7.88
N PHE A 563 -9.07 11.54 -8.23
CA PHE A 563 -10.33 10.80 -8.27
C PHE A 563 -10.85 10.58 -6.85
N VAL A 564 -12.15 10.69 -6.67
CA VAL A 564 -12.83 10.43 -5.39
C VAL A 564 -13.93 9.42 -5.63
N ASN A 565 -13.87 8.31 -4.90
CA ASN A 565 -14.82 7.22 -5.03
C ASN A 565 -15.75 7.18 -3.81
N ALA A 566 -17.04 7.44 -4.05
CA ALA A 566 -18.09 7.39 -3.04
C ALA A 566 -18.89 6.07 -3.07
N SER A 567 -18.44 5.08 -3.86
CA SER A 567 -18.95 3.71 -3.79
C SER A 567 -18.44 2.99 -2.55
N THR A 568 -19.11 1.89 -2.18
CA THR A 568 -18.70 1.00 -1.10
C THR A 568 -17.33 0.41 -1.36
N ASP A 569 -17.16 -0.11 -2.57
CA ASP A 569 -16.01 -0.89 -2.98
C ASP A 569 -15.03 -0.10 -3.84
N MET A 570 -13.83 -0.65 -3.92
CA MET A 570 -12.75 -0.14 -4.76
C MET A 570 -13.17 -0.17 -6.23
N VAL A 571 -12.68 0.81 -7.00
CA VAL A 571 -12.97 0.97 -8.42
C VAL A 571 -11.65 1.02 -9.19
N THR A 572 -11.58 0.29 -10.31
CA THR A 572 -10.47 0.40 -11.27
C THR A 572 -10.81 1.41 -12.35
N LEU A 573 -9.82 2.23 -12.73
CA LEU A 573 -9.87 3.14 -13.87
C LEU A 573 -9.11 2.46 -15.02
N ASN A 574 -9.83 1.74 -15.88
CA ASN A 574 -9.27 0.89 -16.93
C ASN A 574 -8.82 1.68 -18.15
N GLU A 575 -9.53 2.75 -18.49
CA GLU A 575 -9.14 3.70 -19.51
C GLU A 575 -9.42 5.10 -18.99
N THR A 576 -8.50 6.03 -19.21
CA THR A 576 -8.64 7.43 -18.79
C THR A 576 -8.21 8.31 -19.95
N LYS A 577 -8.96 9.38 -20.17
CA LYS A 577 -8.61 10.35 -21.19
C LYS A 577 -9.00 11.75 -20.79
N LEU A 578 -8.09 12.69 -21.01
CA LEU A 578 -8.33 14.11 -20.80
C LEU A 578 -8.17 14.86 -22.13
N THR A 579 -9.17 15.66 -22.46
CA THR A 579 -9.12 16.54 -23.64
C THR A 579 -9.44 17.98 -23.23
N THR A 580 -8.76 18.93 -23.86
CA THR A 580 -9.01 20.36 -23.67
C THR A 580 -9.51 20.99 -24.95
N SER A 581 -10.36 22.01 -24.84
CA SER A 581 -10.92 22.74 -25.98
C SER A 581 -10.91 24.25 -25.72
N PRO A 582 -10.67 25.08 -26.74
CA PRO A 582 -10.80 26.54 -26.63
C PRO A 582 -12.25 27.03 -26.71
N GLU A 583 -13.19 26.15 -27.07
CA GLU A 583 -14.62 26.45 -27.06
C GLU A 583 -15.28 25.86 -25.81
N PRO A 584 -16.09 26.63 -25.07
CA PRO A 584 -16.84 26.12 -23.94
C PRO A 584 -17.87 25.10 -24.43
N THR A 585 -18.11 24.07 -23.63
CA THR A 585 -19.16 23.10 -23.97
C THR A 585 -20.54 23.72 -23.75
N ALA A 586 -21.50 23.40 -24.62
CA ALA A 586 -22.86 23.95 -24.52
C ALA A 586 -23.67 23.37 -23.36
N LYS A 587 -23.22 22.24 -22.79
CA LYS A 587 -23.87 21.54 -21.66
C LYS A 587 -22.81 20.98 -20.72
N PRO A 588 -22.13 21.83 -19.94
CA PRO A 588 -21.11 21.35 -19.03
C PRO A 588 -21.76 20.48 -17.95
N THR A 589 -21.00 19.49 -17.48
CA THR A 589 -21.35 18.76 -16.27
C THR A 589 -21.24 19.71 -15.07
N PHE A 590 -20.26 20.62 -15.13
CA PHE A 590 -20.07 21.67 -14.15
C PHE A 590 -19.68 22.98 -14.86
N ASP A 591 -20.54 23.99 -14.73
CA ASP A 591 -20.23 25.35 -15.14
C ASP A 591 -19.72 26.11 -13.92
N CYS A 592 -18.42 26.32 -13.86
CA CYS A 592 -17.79 27.01 -12.75
C CYS A 592 -17.87 28.53 -12.95
N GLU A 593 -18.97 29.10 -12.47
CA GLU A 593 -19.06 30.53 -12.23
C GLU A 593 -18.35 30.83 -10.91
N LEU A 594 -17.14 31.42 -10.99
CA LEU A 594 -16.64 32.16 -9.84
C LEU A 594 -17.68 33.25 -9.55
N PRO A 595 -18.11 33.45 -8.29
CA PRO A 595 -18.91 34.62 -7.99
C PRO A 595 -18.14 35.83 -8.53
N ASP A 596 -18.84 36.68 -9.27
CA ASP A 596 -18.27 37.94 -9.73
C ASP A 596 -17.60 38.57 -8.49
N PRO A 597 -16.34 39.02 -8.54
CA PRO A 597 -15.75 39.72 -7.40
C PRO A 597 -16.66 40.86 -6.88
N CYS A 598 -17.61 41.33 -7.70
CA CYS A 598 -18.68 42.24 -7.30
C CYS A 598 -19.89 41.59 -6.57
N GLU A 599 -20.23 40.32 -6.83
CA GLU A 599 -21.36 39.61 -6.19
C GLU A 599 -20.96 38.97 -4.84
N ALA A 600 -19.70 38.59 -4.66
CA ALA A 600 -19.16 38.20 -3.34
C ALA A 600 -19.17 39.37 -2.32
N LEU A 601 -19.38 40.59 -2.81
CA LEU A 601 -19.48 41.84 -2.06
C LEU A 601 -20.94 42.25 -1.75
N GLU A 602 -21.94 41.35 -1.85
CA GLU A 602 -23.20 41.53 -1.12
C GLU A 602 -22.96 41.37 0.39
N CYS A 603 -22.33 42.39 0.96
CA CYS A 603 -22.34 42.68 2.38
C CYS A 603 -23.78 42.67 2.89
N LYS A 604 -24.19 41.57 3.53
CA LYS A 604 -25.15 41.61 4.64
C LYS A 604 -24.49 42.30 5.85
N ALA A 605 -24.08 43.55 5.69
CA ALA A 605 -23.73 44.42 6.79
C ALA A 605 -24.73 45.58 6.78
N THR A 606 -25.65 45.55 7.73
CA THR A 606 -26.35 46.77 8.15
C THR A 606 -25.28 47.68 8.77
N CYS A 607 -24.63 48.54 7.97
CA CYS A 607 -23.73 49.56 8.51
C CYS A 607 -24.59 50.54 9.35
N ALA A 608 -24.55 50.37 10.67
CA ALA A 608 -25.03 51.36 11.60
C ALA A 608 -23.98 52.48 11.64
N THR A 609 -24.41 53.69 11.24
CA THR A 609 -23.71 54.99 11.31
C THR A 609 -22.63 55.27 10.25
N ASP A 610 -23.00 56.03 9.22
CA ASP A 610 -22.07 56.86 8.45
C ASP A 610 -21.55 58.00 9.37
N LEU A 611 -20.23 58.16 9.47
CA LEU A 611 -19.58 59.27 10.17
C LEU A 611 -19.51 60.51 9.25
N ASP A 612 -20.04 61.64 9.71
CA ASP A 612 -20.06 62.91 8.95
C ASP A 612 -18.73 63.66 9.17
N CYS A 613 -17.74 63.49 8.27
CA CYS A 613 -16.41 64.09 8.41
C CYS A 613 -16.42 65.62 8.23
N GLN A 614 -15.62 66.35 9.02
CA GLN A 614 -15.52 67.81 8.92
C GLN A 614 -14.61 68.30 7.78
N GLN A 615 -14.80 69.57 7.38
CA GLN A 615 -14.09 70.21 6.27
C GLN A 615 -12.55 70.17 6.49
N GLY A 616 -11.85 69.36 5.68
CA GLY A 616 -10.39 69.16 5.76
C GLY A 616 -9.94 67.73 6.09
N GLN A 617 -10.88 66.81 6.35
CA GLN A 617 -10.62 65.38 6.51
C GLN A 617 -11.10 64.57 5.29
N GLN A 618 -10.50 63.41 5.04
CA GLN A 618 -10.95 62.44 4.03
C GLN A 618 -11.39 61.14 4.71
N CYS A 619 -12.52 60.59 4.23
CA CYS A 619 -12.95 59.23 4.58
C CYS A 619 -11.97 58.22 3.98
N VAL A 620 -11.48 57.30 4.81
CA VAL A 620 -10.76 56.12 4.34
C VAL A 620 -11.71 54.95 4.42
N ALA A 621 -12.01 54.35 3.27
CA ALA A 621 -12.76 53.11 3.18
C ALA A 621 -11.79 51.95 2.95
N TYR A 622 -11.97 50.86 3.67
CA TYR A 622 -11.35 49.58 3.31
C TYR A 622 -12.25 48.81 2.33
N ALA A 623 -11.80 47.63 1.88
CA ALA A 623 -12.38 46.84 0.79
C ALA A 623 -13.91 46.63 0.85
N ASP A 624 -14.53 46.83 2.02
CA ASP A 624 -15.96 46.67 2.27
C ASP A 624 -16.79 47.98 2.17
N GLY A 625 -16.17 49.10 1.77
CA GLY A 625 -16.88 50.35 1.40
C GLY A 625 -17.48 51.21 2.53
N CYS A 626 -17.48 50.77 3.79
CA CYS A 626 -17.94 51.60 4.92
C CYS A 626 -16.82 52.54 5.43
N CYS A 627 -17.18 53.79 5.75
CA CYS A 627 -16.24 54.78 6.29
C CYS A 627 -16.09 54.60 7.81
N THR A 628 -14.94 54.07 8.25
CA THR A 628 -14.67 53.77 9.66
C THR A 628 -13.89 54.86 10.38
N GLU A 629 -13.11 55.70 9.66
CA GLU A 629 -12.29 56.77 10.24
C GLU A 629 -12.12 58.00 9.30
N CYS A 630 -12.02 59.20 9.87
CA CYS A 630 -11.74 60.46 9.16
C CYS A 630 -10.29 60.92 9.41
N LEU A 631 -9.42 60.88 8.40
CA LEU A 631 -8.00 61.29 8.52
C LEU A 631 -7.74 62.67 7.91
N ALA A 632 -6.78 63.41 8.49
CA ALA A 632 -6.38 64.73 8.00
C ALA A 632 -5.60 64.60 6.68
N ALA A 633 -5.99 65.39 5.67
CA ALA A 633 -5.44 65.30 4.33
C ALA A 633 -3.96 65.76 4.27
N CYS A 634 -3.02 64.85 4.51
CA CYS A 634 -1.61 65.00 4.17
C CYS A 634 -1.04 63.66 3.67
N ALA A 635 -0.75 63.64 2.36
CA ALA A 635 0.08 62.67 1.61
C ALA A 635 -0.42 61.22 1.44
N VAL A 636 -1.20 60.99 0.38
CA VAL A 636 -1.25 59.68 -0.31
C VAL A 636 -0.24 59.72 -1.45
N CYS A 637 0.88 59.01 -1.33
CA CYS A 637 1.76 58.70 -2.45
C CYS A 637 1.37 57.32 -2.99
N TYR A 638 0.86 57.27 -4.22
CA TYR A 638 0.69 56.02 -4.98
C TYR A 638 2.07 55.45 -5.36
N ILE A 639 2.30 54.17 -5.10
CA ILE A 639 3.47 53.42 -5.59
C ILE A 639 2.95 52.29 -6.48
N GLU A 640 3.39 52.25 -7.74
CA GLU A 640 3.18 51.09 -8.64
C GLU A 640 4.06 49.90 -8.22
N PRO A 641 3.63 48.65 -8.45
CA PRO A 641 4.43 47.48 -8.11
C PRO A 641 5.76 47.45 -8.89
N GLY A 642 6.90 47.45 -8.19
CA GLY A 642 8.22 47.13 -8.78
C GLY A 642 9.34 48.17 -8.71
N LYS A 643 9.25 49.24 -7.90
CA LYS A 643 10.39 50.15 -7.65
C LYS A 643 10.67 50.37 -6.15
N LEU A 644 11.92 50.16 -5.74
CA LEU A 644 12.45 50.52 -4.41
C LEU A 644 12.80 52.02 -4.36
N CYS A 645 12.27 52.76 -3.39
CA CYS A 645 12.70 54.13 -3.08
C CYS A 645 13.95 54.13 -2.18
N SER A 646 14.93 54.99 -2.48
CA SER A 646 16.09 55.23 -1.60
C SER A 646 15.79 56.28 -0.51
N PRO A 647 16.34 56.18 0.70
CA PRO A 647 15.95 56.99 1.85
C PRO A 647 16.70 58.34 1.87
N ALA A 648 16.27 59.32 1.07
CA ALA A 648 16.86 60.66 1.12
C ALA A 648 15.86 61.84 1.09
N GLU A 649 14.55 61.63 0.95
CA GLU A 649 13.59 62.74 0.86
C GLU A 649 12.29 62.46 1.62
N ALA A 650 12.30 62.66 2.94
CA ALA A 650 11.08 62.84 3.75
C ALA A 650 11.32 63.86 4.88
N PRO A 651 10.44 64.87 5.10
CA PRO A 651 10.57 65.84 6.18
C PRO A 651 10.15 65.23 7.54
N PRO A 652 10.57 65.81 8.69
CA PRO A 652 10.39 65.18 10.00
C PRO A 652 8.95 65.32 10.51
N CYS A 653 8.27 64.20 10.75
CA CYS A 653 7.00 64.17 11.49
C CYS A 653 7.27 64.03 13.00
N GLY A 654 6.57 64.84 13.80
CA GLY A 654 6.78 64.98 15.24
C GLY A 654 6.27 63.82 16.09
N ASN A 655 6.80 63.74 17.31
CA ASN A 655 6.51 62.72 18.33
C ASN A 655 5.00 62.60 18.64
N GLY A 656 4.40 61.47 18.24
CA GLY A 656 3.09 61.02 18.67
C GLY A 656 3.04 59.50 18.68
N THR A 657 2.78 58.93 19.85
CA THR A 657 2.57 57.49 20.10
C THR A 657 1.26 57.02 19.47
N ILE A 658 1.28 55.90 18.74
CA ILE A 658 0.10 55.19 18.23
C ILE A 658 0.15 53.76 18.78
N GLU A 659 -0.94 53.32 19.43
CA GLU A 659 -1.20 51.93 19.83
C GLU A 659 -1.62 51.13 18.59
N LEU A 660 -1.07 49.91 18.42
CA LEU A 660 -1.37 49.03 17.29
C LEU A 660 -2.25 47.86 17.73
N ALA A 661 -3.46 47.80 17.18
CA ALA A 661 -4.27 46.60 17.03
C ALA A 661 -4.17 46.11 15.57
N GLU A 662 -3.81 44.84 15.42
CA GLU A 662 -3.97 43.89 14.28
C GLU A 662 -4.03 44.41 12.82
N ILE A 663 -2.95 44.18 12.04
CA ILE A 663 -2.99 43.77 10.61
C ILE A 663 -1.84 42.77 10.33
N TRP A 664 -2.15 41.76 9.51
CA TRP A 664 -1.27 40.68 9.02
C TRP A 664 -0.11 41.12 8.10
N SER A 665 0.96 40.31 8.15
CA SER A 665 2.04 40.11 7.17
C SER A 665 2.87 41.31 6.67
N CYS A 666 3.97 41.59 7.38
CA CYS A 666 5.28 41.86 6.79
C CYS A 666 6.38 41.47 7.80
N THR A 667 7.29 40.60 7.38
CA THR A 667 8.35 40.00 8.20
C THR A 667 9.31 41.06 8.75
N PHE A 668 9.30 41.31 10.07
CA PHE A 668 10.43 41.89 10.81
C PHE A 668 10.51 41.30 12.23
N SER A 669 11.74 41.25 12.76
CA SER A 669 12.19 40.57 13.97
C SER A 669 11.45 40.88 15.30
N LEU A 670 11.40 39.83 16.13
CA LEU A 670 10.97 39.68 17.53
C LEU A 670 10.85 40.91 18.44
N THR A 671 9.73 40.97 19.18
CA THR A 671 9.76 41.10 20.66
C THR A 671 8.47 40.55 21.29
N HIS A 672 8.62 39.66 22.29
CA HIS A 672 7.54 39.05 23.08
C HIS A 672 7.29 39.86 24.36
N THR A 673 6.02 40.05 24.75
CA THR A 673 5.60 40.34 26.13
C THR A 673 4.63 39.26 26.59
N LEU A 674 4.89 38.74 27.80
CA LEU A 674 4.12 37.72 28.51
C LEU A 674 3.04 38.40 29.38
N GLU A 675 1.79 37.94 29.35
CA GLU A 675 0.84 38.07 30.45
C GLU A 675 -0.04 36.82 30.59
N ASP A 676 -0.44 36.55 31.84
CA ASP A 676 -0.82 35.28 32.46
C ASP A 676 -2.25 34.76 32.15
N GLY A 677 -2.42 33.42 32.12
CA GLY A 677 -3.73 32.73 32.30
C GLY A 677 -3.76 31.26 31.84
N PRO A 678 -4.66 30.39 32.37
CA PRO A 678 -4.27 29.23 33.18
C PRO A 678 -4.19 27.87 32.47
N VAL A 679 -3.47 26.98 33.16
CA VAL A 679 -3.03 25.63 32.79
C VAL A 679 -4.18 24.63 32.62
N GLY A 680 -4.26 24.03 31.43
CA GLY A 680 -4.91 22.75 31.16
C GLY A 680 -3.88 21.76 30.62
N THR A 681 -3.87 20.54 31.15
CA THR A 681 -2.89 19.48 30.89
C THR A 681 -3.07 18.83 29.51
N ALA A 682 -1.99 18.77 28.71
CA ALA A 682 -1.87 17.91 27.52
C ALA A 682 -0.46 17.25 27.49
N PRO A 683 -0.31 16.04 26.93
CA PRO A 683 0.93 15.27 26.98
C PRO A 683 1.95 15.67 25.89
N LEU A 684 3.23 15.42 26.21
CA LEU A 684 4.43 15.73 25.41
C LEU A 684 4.40 15.11 24.01
N VAL A 685 4.56 15.95 22.99
CA VAL A 685 4.99 15.58 21.64
C VAL A 685 6.36 16.21 21.40
N SER A 686 7.30 15.40 20.92
CA SER A 686 8.65 15.77 20.49
C SER A 686 8.60 16.82 19.38
N GLY A 687 9.23 17.97 19.59
CA GLY A 687 9.42 19.00 18.58
C GLY A 687 10.84 19.56 18.64
N CYS A 688 11.42 19.77 17.46
CA CYS A 688 12.74 20.35 17.20
C CYS A 688 13.00 21.63 18.01
N LEU A 689 14.18 21.73 18.63
CA LEU A 689 14.67 22.98 19.22
C LEU A 689 15.29 23.88 18.13
N PRO A 690 15.00 25.18 18.08
CA PRO A 690 15.63 26.09 17.12
C PRO A 690 17.06 26.46 17.54
N PHE A 691 18.00 26.44 16.58
CA PHE A 691 19.33 27.02 16.76
C PHE A 691 19.27 28.54 16.58
N ASP A 692 19.90 29.28 17.49
CA ASP A 692 19.98 30.74 17.44
C ASP A 692 21.35 31.16 16.90
N ILE A 693 21.37 31.87 15.77
CA ILE A 693 22.59 32.42 15.16
C ILE A 693 22.65 33.91 15.49
N LYS A 694 23.71 34.34 16.17
CA LYS A 694 23.96 35.79 16.36
C LYS A 694 24.41 36.45 15.05
N PRO A 695 24.21 37.78 14.90
CA PRO A 695 24.50 38.51 13.66
C PRO A 695 25.97 38.49 13.18
N ASP A 696 26.90 37.93 13.96
CA ASP A 696 28.31 37.78 13.63
C ASP A 696 28.70 36.34 13.21
N GLY A 697 27.75 35.41 13.09
CA GLY A 697 27.93 34.13 12.41
C GLY A 697 28.63 33.02 13.21
N THR A 698 28.75 33.15 14.54
CA THR A 698 29.34 32.07 15.37
C THR A 698 28.27 31.14 15.93
N LEU A 699 28.38 29.83 15.64
CA LEU A 699 27.46 28.76 16.09
C LEU A 699 27.80 28.29 17.52
N CYS A 700 26.80 28.23 18.41
CA CYS A 700 26.91 27.52 19.69
C CYS A 700 26.37 26.09 19.53
N SER A 701 27.12 25.08 19.98
CA SER A 701 26.65 23.69 20.01
C SER A 701 25.99 23.35 21.35
N VAL A 702 24.87 22.65 21.30
CA VAL A 702 24.22 22.04 22.49
C VAL A 702 24.56 20.56 22.47
N ILE A 703 25.16 20.06 23.55
CA ILE A 703 25.40 18.62 23.74
C ILE A 703 24.44 18.14 24.82
N LEU A 704 23.59 17.16 24.49
CA LEU A 704 22.77 16.46 25.49
C LEU A 704 23.70 15.58 26.33
N GLY A 705 23.81 15.90 27.62
CA GLY A 705 24.56 15.09 28.58
C GLY A 705 23.78 13.83 28.97
N ALA A 706 24.50 12.76 29.31
CA ALA A 706 23.96 11.41 29.54
C ALA A 706 23.05 11.21 30.78
N GLU A 707 22.51 12.27 31.39
CA GLU A 707 21.59 12.16 32.55
C GLU A 707 20.24 12.84 32.26
N PRO A 708 19.09 12.19 32.57
CA PRO A 708 17.77 12.78 32.34
C PRO A 708 17.58 14.08 33.12
N GLY A 709 17.27 15.17 32.41
CA GLY A 709 16.83 16.44 33.01
C GLY A 709 17.91 17.51 33.22
N LYS A 710 19.12 17.37 32.66
CA LYS A 710 20.14 18.43 32.62
C LYS A 710 20.53 18.81 31.20
N LEU A 711 20.53 20.11 30.92
CA LEU A 711 20.99 20.70 29.66
C LEU A 711 22.24 21.55 29.96
N THR A 712 23.36 21.27 29.27
CA THR A 712 24.60 22.04 29.45
C THR A 712 24.96 22.70 28.13
N VAL A 713 25.08 24.02 28.11
CA VAL A 713 25.49 24.80 26.93
C VAL A 713 26.91 25.29 27.15
N GLN A 714 27.81 25.00 26.22
CA GLN A 714 29.21 25.42 26.28
C GLN A 714 29.47 26.49 25.22
N CYS A 715 30.03 27.63 25.64
CA CYS A 715 30.45 28.70 24.74
C CYS A 715 31.95 29.00 24.99
N PRO A 716 32.80 29.19 23.96
CA PRO A 716 34.25 29.20 24.16
C PRO A 716 34.82 30.41 24.94
N GLU A 717 34.04 31.48 25.16
CA GLU A 717 34.57 32.72 25.75
C GLU A 717 33.79 33.30 26.95
N CYS A 718 32.84 32.56 27.55
CA CYS A 718 32.14 33.00 28.77
C CYS A 718 32.05 31.87 29.81
N GLU A 719 32.25 32.19 31.10
CA GLU A 719 32.06 31.26 32.22
C GLU A 719 30.66 30.62 32.20
N ALA A 720 30.61 29.30 32.35
CA ALA A 720 29.42 28.49 32.21
C ALA A 720 28.31 28.85 33.23
N VAL A 721 27.06 28.95 32.77
CA VAL A 721 25.88 29.09 33.63
C VAL A 721 25.09 27.77 33.60
N VAL A 722 24.91 27.17 34.77
CA VAL A 722 24.13 25.94 34.97
C VAL A 722 22.76 26.31 35.54
N TYR A 723 21.67 25.83 34.92
CA TYR A 723 20.33 25.93 35.49
C TYR A 723 19.90 24.60 36.08
N THR A 724 19.46 24.60 37.34
CA THR A 724 18.78 23.48 38.02
C THR A 724 17.37 23.91 38.40
N LYS A 725 16.35 23.10 38.04
CA LYS A 725 14.97 23.32 38.49
C LYS A 725 14.75 22.60 39.82
N ASP A 726 14.75 23.34 40.93
CA ASP A 726 14.45 22.80 42.26
C ASP A 726 12.93 22.79 42.57
N ALA A 727 12.48 21.61 42.96
CA ALA A 727 11.40 21.22 43.89
C ALA A 727 10.18 22.14 44.14
N CYS A 728 8.98 21.63 43.82
CA CYS A 728 7.77 21.84 44.64
C CYS A 728 7.41 20.52 45.34
N THR A 729 7.48 20.56 46.66
CA THR A 729 7.34 19.45 47.62
C THR A 729 5.92 18.98 47.85
N GLN A 730 5.80 17.67 48.08
CA GLN A 730 4.64 16.93 48.59
C GLN A 730 4.38 17.16 50.10
N GLY A 731 3.13 16.91 50.52
CA GLY A 731 2.79 16.41 51.86
C GLY A 731 1.28 16.49 52.17
N PRO A 732 0.76 15.70 53.13
CA PRO A 732 0.96 14.27 53.36
C PRO A 732 -0.34 13.45 53.18
N VAL A 733 -0.15 12.14 53.18
CA VAL A 733 -1.14 11.05 53.10
C VAL A 733 -2.04 10.96 54.33
N GLU A 734 -3.34 10.76 54.11
CA GLU A 734 -4.20 9.78 54.80
C GLU A 734 -5.13 9.11 53.79
#